data_AF-A0A6G3STC9-F1
#
_entry.id   AF-A0A6G3STC9-F1
#
_cell.length_a   1.000
_cell.length_b   1.000
_cell.length_c   1.000
_cell.angle_alpha   90.00
_cell.angle_beta   90.00
_cell.angle_gamma   90.00
#
_symmetry.space_group_name_H-M   'P 1'
#
loop_
_entity.id
_entity.type
_entity.pdbx_description
1 polymer ?
#
loop_
_entity_poly.entity_id
_entity_poly.type
_entity_poly.pdbx_seq_one_letter_code
_entity_poly.pdbx_strand_id
1 'polypeptide(L)'
;APDATATARAARTAHAAELLTSAAVRQVDGLTGSEDPEDARALLELAQRADRVGGIRLTDALTRLAADGTPLIAAAAGAVRVLTGHEEAESFGGRVASWVDGAVDSTSRAALTARLTGVLTVAGPLLTVGIGALDPLLHRVVELDDTAFLARLPALRGGFDTLSPAARDRLLDTVEERLGERVDTLDADNPAELARRTTADLAARELLAGLGLPVPPPADDDRFPPPPGRPTATHPAPTTPSDEADTTPSDGADATLSDKADTTPSAEVASVPSAEIAPARTLAPARTLAPADRWRLVLGRRADQLPSGAARLATALDELYGAGHGEGSRGGLPGPGGRGSRGGREPSFPGVREWSEELAALFGPGVREEVLAAAAVTGRQDVLAELDPAATTPSVELLRTILRYAGGLPEARLAALRPLVRHLVDELTRQLATRLRPALTGTMLARPTRRPGGRLDLPGTLRANLATARRTADGTIQVIPEKPVFRSRGRRSADWRLILVTDVSGSMESSTIWSALTASVLAGVPTLSTHFLAFSTEVVDLTGHVHDPLSLLLEVSVGGGTHIAAGLRHARSLIAVPSRTLVVVISDFEEGAPLAGLLAEVRSLVTTGCHVLGCASLDDAGRPRYSTGVAGQLVAAGMPVAALSPLELARWIGEKTA
;
A
#
# COMPACT_ATOMS: atom_id res chain seq x y z
N ALA A 1 55.25 -12.60 -18.95
CA ALA A 1 54.22 -11.70 -19.51
C ALA A 1 52.87 -11.99 -18.86
N PRO A 2 52.54 -11.32 -17.74
CA PRO A 2 51.26 -11.54 -17.03
C PRO A 2 50.10 -10.79 -17.69
N ASP A 3 50.32 -9.51 -18.05
CA ASP A 3 49.26 -8.55 -18.40
C ASP A 3 48.35 -8.99 -19.54
N ALA A 4 48.90 -9.52 -20.63
CA ALA A 4 48.11 -9.93 -21.79
C ALA A 4 46.97 -10.91 -21.43
N THR A 5 47.17 -11.77 -20.42
CA THR A 5 46.13 -12.69 -19.93
C THR A 5 45.11 -12.01 -19.02
N ALA A 6 45.49 -10.94 -18.32
CA ALA A 6 44.60 -10.11 -17.53
C ALA A 6 43.73 -9.23 -18.44
N THR A 7 44.32 -8.55 -19.43
CA THR A 7 43.61 -7.76 -20.45
C THR A 7 42.62 -8.64 -21.24
N ALA A 8 43.05 -9.82 -21.69
CA ALA A 8 42.17 -10.77 -22.38
C ALA A 8 41.11 -11.41 -21.47
N ARG A 9 41.22 -11.31 -20.13
CA ARG A 9 40.15 -11.66 -19.20
C ARG A 9 39.17 -10.49 -19.06
N ALA A 10 39.69 -9.27 -18.83
CA ALA A 10 38.91 -8.04 -18.69
C ALA A 10 38.00 -7.77 -19.91
N ALA A 11 38.54 -7.92 -21.13
CA ALA A 11 37.77 -7.75 -22.36
C ALA A 11 36.61 -8.77 -22.48
N ARG A 12 36.84 -10.04 -22.10
CA ARG A 12 35.77 -11.06 -22.10
C ARG A 12 34.72 -10.80 -21.02
N THR A 13 35.10 -10.32 -19.84
CA THR A 13 34.14 -9.95 -18.79
C THR A 13 33.33 -8.71 -19.16
N ALA A 14 33.92 -7.73 -19.85
CA ALA A 14 33.20 -6.57 -20.38
C ALA A 14 32.14 -7.01 -21.40
N HIS A 15 32.54 -7.79 -22.41
CA HIS A 15 31.63 -8.27 -23.45
C HIS A 15 30.52 -9.19 -22.90
N ALA A 16 30.83 -10.08 -21.94
CA ALA A 16 29.82 -10.88 -21.26
C ALA A 16 28.81 -9.99 -20.50
N ALA A 17 29.27 -8.91 -19.86
CA ALA A 17 28.40 -7.98 -19.16
C ALA A 17 27.55 -7.12 -20.11
N GLU A 18 28.05 -6.76 -21.29
CA GLU A 18 27.26 -6.11 -22.36
C GLU A 18 26.11 -7.03 -22.83
N LEU A 19 26.41 -8.30 -23.11
CA LEU A 19 25.42 -9.29 -23.53
C LEU A 19 24.36 -9.53 -22.45
N LEU A 20 24.77 -9.62 -21.18
CA LEU A 20 23.85 -9.76 -20.03
C LEU A 20 23.00 -8.50 -19.81
N THR A 21 23.58 -7.30 -19.90
CA THR A 21 22.84 -6.02 -19.80
C THR A 21 21.82 -5.90 -20.94
N SER A 22 22.23 -6.25 -22.16
CA SER A 22 21.34 -6.32 -23.33
C SER A 22 20.20 -7.34 -23.16
N ALA A 23 20.48 -8.48 -22.51
CA ALA A 23 19.47 -9.50 -22.19
C ALA A 23 18.50 -9.02 -21.09
N ALA A 24 18.99 -8.40 -20.02
CA ALA A 24 18.18 -7.83 -18.95
C ALA A 24 17.23 -6.74 -19.48
N VAL A 25 17.71 -5.82 -20.34
CA VAL A 25 16.86 -4.80 -20.99
C VAL A 25 15.73 -5.41 -21.85
N ARG A 26 15.87 -6.65 -22.35
CA ARG A 26 14.78 -7.36 -23.05
C ARG A 26 13.74 -8.01 -22.12
N GLN A 27 13.99 -8.05 -20.82
CA GLN A 27 13.11 -8.66 -19.81
C GLN A 27 12.53 -7.63 -18.82
N VAL A 28 12.82 -6.34 -19.00
CA VAL A 28 12.31 -5.24 -18.14
C VAL A 28 10.77 -5.22 -18.10
N ASP A 29 10.11 -5.53 -19.21
CA ASP A 29 8.65 -5.66 -19.27
C ASP A 29 8.09 -6.78 -18.35
N GLY A 30 8.93 -7.72 -17.91
CA GLY A 30 8.55 -8.71 -16.88
C GLY A 30 8.26 -8.09 -15.52
N LEU A 31 8.88 -6.95 -15.18
CA LEU A 31 8.66 -6.24 -13.92
C LEU A 31 7.27 -5.58 -13.82
N THR A 32 6.47 -5.57 -14.91
CA THR A 32 5.13 -4.96 -14.95
C THR A 32 4.22 -5.47 -13.82
N GLY A 33 4.39 -6.73 -13.39
CA GLY A 33 3.60 -7.35 -12.32
C GLY A 33 4.24 -7.35 -10.92
N SER A 34 5.48 -6.85 -10.76
CA SER A 34 6.20 -6.95 -9.48
C SER A 34 5.74 -5.91 -8.45
N GLU A 35 5.72 -6.31 -7.18
CA GLU A 35 5.45 -5.43 -6.04
C GLU A 35 6.62 -5.45 -5.02
N ASP A 36 7.81 -5.93 -5.44
CA ASP A 36 9.03 -5.97 -4.63
C ASP A 36 9.87 -4.67 -4.77
N PRO A 37 10.22 -3.99 -3.66
CA PRO A 37 11.18 -2.88 -3.67
C PRO A 37 12.57 -3.25 -4.23
N GLU A 38 13.03 -4.50 -4.11
CA GLU A 38 14.33 -4.92 -4.66
C GLU A 38 14.33 -4.92 -6.20
N ASP A 39 13.19 -5.20 -6.86
CA ASP A 39 13.05 -5.06 -8.31
C ASP A 39 13.11 -3.58 -8.74
N ALA A 40 12.55 -2.66 -7.95
CA ALA A 40 12.69 -1.22 -8.20
C ALA A 40 14.15 -0.75 -8.06
N ARG A 41 14.92 -1.33 -7.13
CA ARG A 41 16.37 -1.08 -7.00
C ARG A 41 17.15 -1.68 -8.18
N ALA A 42 16.83 -2.91 -8.57
CA ALA A 42 17.45 -3.57 -9.74
C ALA A 42 17.17 -2.81 -11.05
N LEU A 43 15.98 -2.22 -11.21
CA LEU A 43 15.64 -1.35 -12.33
C LEU A 43 16.53 -0.10 -12.41
N LEU A 44 16.84 0.52 -11.27
CA LEU A 44 17.77 1.65 -11.20
C LEU A 44 19.21 1.23 -11.55
N GLU A 45 19.71 0.13 -10.97
CA GLU A 45 21.06 -0.36 -11.27
C GLU A 45 21.21 -0.73 -12.75
N LEU A 46 20.18 -1.36 -13.33
CA LEU A 46 20.13 -1.67 -14.76
C LEU A 46 20.16 -0.40 -15.61
N ALA A 47 19.41 0.64 -15.23
CA ALA A 47 19.39 1.92 -15.95
C ALA A 47 20.75 2.64 -15.91
N GLN A 48 21.34 2.82 -14.72
CA GLN A 48 22.68 3.42 -14.54
C GLN A 48 23.79 2.66 -15.29
N ARG A 49 23.57 1.37 -15.58
CA ARG A 49 24.47 0.52 -16.38
C ARG A 49 24.20 0.64 -17.88
N ALA A 50 22.93 0.72 -18.29
CA ALA A 50 22.50 0.72 -19.69
C ALA A 50 22.55 2.10 -20.37
N ASP A 51 22.43 3.21 -19.63
CA ASP A 51 22.59 4.57 -20.16
C ASP A 51 23.96 4.78 -20.83
N ARG A 52 25.00 4.14 -20.29
CA ARG A 52 26.37 4.09 -20.86
C ARG A 52 26.43 3.46 -22.25
N VAL A 53 25.33 2.85 -22.72
CA VAL A 53 25.17 2.13 -23.98
C VAL A 53 24.05 2.74 -24.85
N GLY A 54 23.40 3.83 -24.42
CA GLY A 54 22.46 4.63 -25.24
C GLY A 54 21.18 3.89 -25.68
N GLY A 55 20.59 3.09 -24.79
CA GLY A 55 19.52 2.16 -25.14
C GLY A 55 18.12 2.76 -25.25
N ILE A 56 17.70 3.21 -26.45
CA ILE A 56 16.31 3.63 -26.76
C ILE A 56 15.24 2.62 -26.26
N ARG A 57 15.57 1.32 -26.30
CA ARG A 57 14.70 0.24 -25.79
C ARG A 57 14.42 0.30 -24.29
N LEU A 58 15.38 0.80 -23.50
CA LEU A 58 15.16 1.00 -22.06
C LEU A 58 14.21 2.16 -21.82
N THR A 59 14.37 3.28 -22.54
CA THR A 59 13.46 4.43 -22.48
C THR A 59 12.02 4.02 -22.79
N ASP A 60 11.84 3.19 -23.84
CA ASP A 60 10.55 2.61 -24.26
C ASP A 60 9.96 1.65 -23.21
N ALA A 61 10.76 0.73 -22.66
CA ALA A 61 10.33 -0.18 -21.60
C ALA A 61 9.99 0.55 -20.28
N LEU A 62 10.78 1.55 -19.87
CA LEU A 62 10.48 2.42 -18.72
C LEU A 62 9.20 3.23 -18.94
N THR A 63 8.89 3.60 -20.18
CA THR A 63 7.65 4.31 -20.52
C THR A 63 6.43 3.39 -20.39
N ARG A 64 6.55 2.11 -20.77
CA ARG A 64 5.51 1.10 -20.50
C ARG A 64 5.38 0.81 -19.01
N LEU A 65 6.46 0.57 -18.28
CA LEU A 65 6.39 0.33 -16.83
C LEU A 65 5.75 1.50 -16.08
N ALA A 66 6.03 2.74 -16.47
CA ALA A 66 5.41 3.95 -15.90
C ALA A 66 3.91 4.13 -16.24
N ALA A 67 3.34 3.33 -17.14
CA ALA A 67 1.93 3.37 -17.55
C ALA A 67 1.13 2.13 -17.13
N ASP A 68 1.69 0.94 -17.36
CA ASP A 68 1.03 -0.37 -17.20
C ASP A 68 1.50 -1.16 -15.96
N GLY A 69 2.55 -0.69 -15.27
CA GLY A 69 3.13 -1.35 -14.10
C GLY A 69 2.28 -1.23 -12.83
N THR A 70 2.63 -2.02 -11.81
CA THR A 70 2.09 -1.87 -10.45
C THR A 70 2.33 -0.47 -9.89
N PRO A 71 1.59 0.00 -8.86
CA PRO A 71 1.79 1.33 -8.30
C PRO A 71 3.25 1.60 -7.86
N LEU A 72 3.94 0.57 -7.37
CA LEU A 72 5.36 0.63 -7.00
C LEU A 72 6.26 0.74 -8.23
N ILE A 73 6.16 -0.20 -9.19
CA ILE A 73 7.07 -0.25 -10.35
C ILE A 73 6.82 0.92 -11.31
N ALA A 74 5.58 1.39 -11.46
CA ALA A 74 5.28 2.57 -12.27
C ALA A 74 5.89 3.85 -11.69
N ALA A 75 5.86 4.01 -10.36
CA ALA A 75 6.48 5.13 -9.67
C ALA A 75 8.01 5.06 -9.71
N ALA A 76 8.58 3.86 -9.53
CA ALA A 76 10.02 3.60 -9.67
C ALA A 76 10.50 3.90 -11.11
N ALA A 77 9.81 3.42 -12.13
CA ALA A 77 10.14 3.68 -13.54
C ALA A 77 10.01 5.17 -13.90
N GLY A 78 9.02 5.87 -13.36
CA GLY A 78 8.90 7.32 -13.47
C GLY A 78 10.08 8.06 -12.83
N ALA A 79 10.47 7.67 -11.61
CA ALA A 79 11.64 8.23 -10.95
C ALA A 79 12.93 7.96 -11.75
N VAL A 80 13.18 6.72 -12.20
CA VAL A 80 14.32 6.38 -13.07
C VAL A 80 14.34 7.25 -14.34
N ARG A 81 13.18 7.53 -14.96
CA ARG A 81 13.12 8.43 -16.13
C ARG A 81 13.54 9.86 -15.80
N VAL A 82 13.24 10.39 -14.61
CA VAL A 82 13.81 11.67 -14.15
C VAL A 82 15.32 11.56 -13.95
N LEU A 83 15.80 10.53 -13.26
CA LEU A 83 17.23 10.37 -12.94
C LEU A 83 18.13 10.21 -14.18
N THR A 84 17.56 9.70 -15.27
CA THR A 84 18.22 9.48 -16.57
C THR A 84 17.94 10.59 -17.59
N GLY A 85 17.29 11.70 -17.18
CA GLY A 85 17.03 12.86 -18.04
C GLY A 85 15.94 12.67 -19.09
N HIS A 86 15.13 11.61 -18.97
CA HIS A 86 13.99 11.28 -19.85
C HIS A 86 12.64 11.85 -19.36
N GLU A 87 12.62 12.58 -18.25
CA GLU A 87 11.48 13.37 -17.76
C GLU A 87 11.95 14.55 -16.89
N GLU A 88 11.20 15.64 -16.89
CA GLU A 88 11.46 16.81 -16.04
C GLU A 88 11.02 16.57 -14.58
N ALA A 89 11.90 16.92 -13.64
CA ALA A 89 11.69 16.70 -12.21
C ALA A 89 10.43 17.38 -11.64
N GLU A 90 10.09 18.58 -12.12
CA GLU A 90 8.90 19.34 -11.69
C GLU A 90 7.59 18.65 -12.13
N SER A 91 7.54 18.18 -13.39
CA SER A 91 6.40 17.44 -13.94
C SER A 91 6.19 16.12 -13.19
N PHE A 92 7.27 15.40 -12.88
CA PHE A 92 7.20 14.22 -12.04
C PHE A 92 6.70 14.55 -10.62
N GLY A 93 7.27 15.57 -9.97
CA GLY A 93 6.88 16.00 -8.62
C GLY A 93 5.41 16.39 -8.53
N GLY A 94 4.88 17.11 -9.52
CA GLY A 94 3.44 17.42 -9.62
C GLY A 94 2.56 16.16 -9.69
N ARG A 95 3.02 15.11 -10.39
CA ARG A 95 2.33 13.81 -10.38
C ARG A 95 2.43 13.13 -9.02
N VAL A 96 3.59 13.15 -8.35
CA VAL A 96 3.75 12.60 -6.98
C VAL A 96 2.81 13.31 -5.99
N ALA A 97 2.70 14.64 -6.05
CA ALA A 97 1.75 15.41 -5.24
C ALA A 97 0.29 15.00 -5.50
N SER A 98 -0.11 14.85 -6.78
CA SER A 98 -1.48 14.44 -7.13
C SER A 98 -1.88 13.06 -6.62
N TRP A 99 -0.91 12.17 -6.34
CA TRP A 99 -1.18 10.88 -5.71
C TRP A 99 -1.58 11.03 -4.23
N VAL A 100 -1.06 12.06 -3.54
CA VAL A 100 -1.47 12.38 -2.17
C VAL A 100 -2.91 12.86 -2.18
N ASP A 101 -3.27 13.80 -3.05
CA ASP A 101 -4.66 14.28 -3.16
C ASP A 101 -5.64 13.14 -3.45
N GLY A 102 -5.30 12.27 -4.41
CA GLY A 102 -6.13 11.12 -4.81
C GLY A 102 -6.31 10.03 -3.74
N ALA A 103 -5.55 10.03 -2.64
CA ALA A 103 -5.58 9.01 -1.59
C ALA A 103 -6.77 9.17 -0.61
N VAL A 104 -7.99 9.16 -1.13
CA VAL A 104 -9.25 9.37 -0.38
C VAL A 104 -9.82 8.10 0.24
N ASP A 105 -9.56 6.93 -0.37
CA ASP A 105 -10.05 5.61 0.04
C ASP A 105 -8.88 4.67 0.36
N SER A 106 -9.16 3.47 0.87
CA SER A 106 -8.10 2.55 1.31
C SER A 106 -7.29 1.96 0.17
N THR A 107 -7.87 1.80 -1.03
CA THR A 107 -7.18 1.29 -2.22
C THR A 107 -6.27 2.38 -2.79
N SER A 108 -6.74 3.63 -2.84
CA SER A 108 -5.89 4.77 -3.25
C SER A 108 -4.82 5.12 -2.21
N ARG A 109 -5.05 4.90 -0.90
CA ARG A 109 -4.02 4.97 0.15
C ARG A 109 -2.97 3.86 0.00
N ALA A 110 -3.37 2.60 -0.17
CA ALA A 110 -2.42 1.51 -0.42
C ALA A 110 -1.57 1.77 -1.68
N ALA A 111 -2.19 2.29 -2.75
CA ALA A 111 -1.48 2.71 -3.95
C ALA A 111 -0.53 3.90 -3.71
N LEU A 112 -0.87 4.86 -2.84
CA LEU A 112 0.03 5.94 -2.43
C LEU A 112 1.27 5.39 -1.70
N THR A 113 1.08 4.50 -0.71
CA THR A 113 2.19 3.85 0.01
C THR A 113 3.14 3.15 -0.96
N ALA A 114 2.60 2.30 -1.84
CA ALA A 114 3.38 1.56 -2.84
C ALA A 114 4.11 2.49 -3.82
N ARG A 115 3.47 3.56 -4.28
CA ARG A 115 4.09 4.58 -5.14
C ARG A 115 5.24 5.30 -4.45
N LEU A 116 5.05 5.78 -3.23
CA LEU A 116 6.09 6.45 -2.45
C LEU A 116 7.27 5.50 -2.18
N THR A 117 7.00 4.25 -1.82
CA THR A 117 8.01 3.18 -1.74
C THR A 117 8.80 3.04 -3.03
N GLY A 118 8.15 3.02 -4.20
CA GLY A 118 8.81 2.94 -5.49
C GLY A 118 9.69 4.17 -5.80
N VAL A 119 9.18 5.38 -5.56
CA VAL A 119 9.96 6.62 -5.74
C VAL A 119 11.17 6.66 -4.80
N LEU A 120 10.97 6.42 -3.51
CA LEU A 120 12.00 6.60 -2.48
C LEU A 120 13.07 5.50 -2.52
N THR A 121 12.71 4.29 -2.98
CA THR A 121 13.70 3.23 -3.27
C THR A 121 14.67 3.62 -4.39
N VAL A 122 14.19 4.37 -5.39
CA VAL A 122 14.99 4.84 -6.55
C VAL A 122 15.69 6.17 -6.28
N ALA A 123 14.98 7.14 -5.72
CA ALA A 123 15.43 8.52 -5.53
C ALA A 123 16.09 8.79 -4.17
N GLY A 124 15.98 7.87 -3.20
CA GLY A 124 16.58 7.99 -1.86
C GLY A 124 18.08 8.38 -1.85
N PRO A 125 18.92 7.84 -2.75
CA PRO A 125 20.33 8.25 -2.88
C PRO A 125 20.57 9.68 -3.42
N LEU A 126 19.53 10.39 -3.87
CA LEU A 126 19.61 11.72 -4.50
C LEU A 126 18.82 12.80 -3.74
N LEU A 127 18.01 12.43 -2.74
CA LEU A 127 17.43 13.39 -1.77
C LEU A 127 18.52 14.19 -1.03
N THR A 128 19.75 13.66 -1.01
CA THR A 128 20.97 14.30 -0.48
C THR A 128 21.66 15.28 -1.44
N VAL A 129 21.22 15.39 -2.70
CA VAL A 129 21.88 16.18 -3.75
C VAL A 129 20.96 17.27 -4.32
N GLY A 130 19.64 17.05 -4.33
CA GLY A 130 18.67 18.09 -4.68
C GLY A 130 17.23 17.60 -4.60
N ILE A 131 16.43 18.21 -3.72
CA ILE A 131 15.06 17.74 -3.42
C ILE A 131 14.03 18.18 -4.49
N GLY A 132 14.41 18.98 -5.50
CA GLY A 132 13.51 19.59 -6.50
C GLY A 132 12.46 18.68 -7.15
N ALA A 133 12.73 17.37 -7.30
CA ALA A 133 11.75 16.39 -7.81
C ALA A 133 10.59 16.06 -6.82
N LEU A 134 10.76 16.38 -5.53
CA LEU A 134 9.76 16.22 -4.47
C LEU A 134 9.30 17.55 -3.86
N ASP A 135 9.78 18.70 -4.33
CA ASP A 135 9.33 20.02 -3.83
C ASP A 135 7.80 20.21 -3.89
N PRO A 136 7.08 19.76 -4.94
CA PRO A 136 5.62 19.77 -4.95
C PRO A 136 4.99 18.85 -3.89
N LEU A 137 5.62 17.71 -3.56
CA LEU A 137 5.18 16.82 -2.48
C LEU A 137 5.40 17.47 -1.10
N LEU A 138 6.55 18.12 -0.90
CA LEU A 138 6.85 18.85 0.34
C LEU A 138 5.80 19.92 0.62
N HIS A 139 5.48 20.73 -0.39
CA HIS A 139 4.46 21.78 -0.29
C HIS A 139 3.07 21.18 -0.03
N ARG A 140 2.67 20.16 -0.80
CA ARG A 140 1.31 19.59 -0.72
C ARG A 140 0.97 18.99 0.65
N VAL A 141 1.91 18.35 1.32
CA VAL A 141 1.72 17.83 2.70
C VAL A 141 1.47 18.94 3.72
N VAL A 142 2.06 20.12 3.50
CA VAL A 142 1.85 21.31 4.34
C VAL A 142 0.51 22.00 4.03
N GLU A 143 0.04 21.96 2.78
CA GLU A 143 -1.24 22.58 2.37
C GLU A 143 -2.51 21.81 2.77
N LEU A 144 -2.43 20.50 3.07
CA LEU A 144 -3.62 19.71 3.43
C LEU A 144 -4.34 20.28 4.68
N ASP A 145 -5.66 20.11 4.78
CA ASP A 145 -6.32 20.28 6.09
C ASP A 145 -5.92 19.13 7.04
N ASP A 146 -6.01 19.36 8.36
CA ASP A 146 -5.54 18.37 9.34
C ASP A 146 -6.33 17.04 9.28
N THR A 147 -7.59 17.05 8.83
CA THR A 147 -8.39 15.81 8.69
C THR A 147 -7.93 15.01 7.47
N ALA A 148 -7.75 15.68 6.33
CA ALA A 148 -7.21 15.08 5.11
C ALA A 148 -5.77 14.60 5.28
N PHE A 149 -4.96 15.31 6.06
CA PHE A 149 -3.60 14.90 6.45
C PHE A 149 -3.65 13.64 7.33
N LEU A 150 -4.40 13.64 8.43
CA LEU A 150 -4.45 12.49 9.36
C LEU A 150 -4.99 11.23 8.68
N ALA A 151 -5.98 11.35 7.79
CA ALA A 151 -6.48 10.22 7.00
C ALA A 151 -5.41 9.61 6.07
N ARG A 152 -4.41 10.40 5.64
CA ARG A 152 -3.31 9.98 4.74
C ARG A 152 -2.01 9.66 5.47
N LEU A 153 -1.86 10.08 6.73
CA LEU A 153 -0.61 9.99 7.49
C LEU A 153 -0.02 8.58 7.53
N PRO A 154 -0.77 7.48 7.76
CA PRO A 154 -0.19 6.14 7.74
C PRO A 154 0.34 5.72 6.37
N ALA A 155 -0.32 6.12 5.28
CA ALA A 155 0.12 5.83 3.91
C ALA A 155 1.36 6.65 3.50
N LEU A 156 1.40 7.93 3.88
CA LEU A 156 2.59 8.77 3.76
C LEU A 156 3.77 8.17 4.53
N ARG A 157 3.56 7.87 5.83
CA ARG A 157 4.59 7.32 6.70
C ARG A 157 5.10 5.96 6.24
N GLY A 158 4.21 5.05 5.82
CA GLY A 158 4.60 3.75 5.28
C GLY A 158 5.43 3.84 4.00
N GLY A 159 5.22 4.85 3.16
CA GLY A 159 6.10 5.13 2.02
C GLY A 159 7.49 5.60 2.45
N PHE A 160 7.55 6.55 3.39
CA PHE A 160 8.81 7.09 3.91
C PHE A 160 9.58 6.13 4.84
N ASP A 161 8.95 5.07 5.35
CA ASP A 161 9.61 4.07 6.20
C ASP A 161 10.73 3.30 5.48
N THR A 162 10.64 3.23 4.14
CA THR A 162 11.69 2.70 3.24
C THR A 162 13.04 3.41 3.36
N LEU A 163 13.05 4.66 3.83
CA LEU A 163 14.28 5.40 4.11
C LEU A 163 14.86 4.97 5.46
N SER A 164 16.17 4.75 5.52
CA SER A 164 16.86 4.50 6.79
C SER A 164 16.68 5.68 7.77
N PRO A 165 16.75 5.47 9.10
CA PRO A 165 16.52 6.54 10.08
C PRO A 165 17.39 7.78 9.83
N ALA A 166 18.67 7.60 9.49
CA ALA A 166 19.58 8.69 9.15
C ALA A 166 19.27 9.37 7.79
N ALA A 167 18.56 8.73 6.87
CA ALA A 167 18.03 9.38 5.68
C ALA A 167 16.76 10.21 6.00
N ARG A 168 15.89 9.70 6.88
CA ARG A 168 14.73 10.45 7.39
C ARG A 168 15.13 11.67 8.22
N ASP A 169 16.14 11.56 9.08
CA ASP A 169 16.66 12.70 9.86
C ASP A 169 17.15 13.83 8.95
N ARG A 170 18.01 13.52 7.97
CA ARG A 170 18.53 14.51 7.01
C ARG A 170 17.42 15.13 6.16
N LEU A 171 16.42 14.35 5.75
CA LEU A 171 15.25 14.87 5.03
C LEU A 171 14.43 15.82 5.93
N LEU A 172 14.25 15.50 7.21
CA LEU A 172 13.59 16.39 8.16
C LEU A 172 14.37 17.70 8.35
N ASP A 173 15.70 17.63 8.48
CA ASP A 173 16.54 18.83 8.61
C ASP A 173 16.40 19.79 7.41
N THR A 174 16.48 19.28 6.17
CA THR A 174 16.28 20.12 4.96
C THR A 174 14.85 20.63 4.81
N VAL A 175 13.86 19.97 5.41
CA VAL A 175 12.46 20.46 5.47
C VAL A 175 12.29 21.54 6.54
N GLU A 176 12.85 21.37 7.74
CA GLU A 176 12.80 22.38 8.81
C GLU A 176 13.56 23.66 8.43
N GLU A 177 14.68 23.54 7.70
CA GLU A 177 15.43 24.67 7.11
C GLU A 177 14.54 25.46 6.14
N ARG A 178 13.91 24.77 5.18
CA ARG A 178 13.05 25.37 4.14
C ARG A 178 11.72 25.93 4.67
N LEU A 179 11.23 25.42 5.79
CA LEU A 179 10.07 25.97 6.50
C LEU A 179 10.44 27.16 7.40
N GLY A 180 11.73 27.44 7.62
CA GLY A 180 12.19 28.52 8.48
C GLY A 180 12.08 28.24 9.98
N GLU A 181 11.61 27.06 10.40
CA GLU A 181 11.67 26.63 11.81
C GLU A 181 13.13 26.39 12.24
N ARG A 182 13.98 25.96 11.32
CA ARG A 182 15.42 25.80 11.53
C ARG A 182 16.20 26.87 10.77
N VAL A 183 16.16 28.09 11.30
CA VAL A 183 17.27 29.01 11.10
C VAL A 183 18.47 28.39 11.82
N ASP A 184 19.38 27.78 11.06
CA ASP A 184 20.62 27.26 11.62
C ASP A 184 21.34 28.36 12.40
N THR A 185 22.05 27.98 13.46
CA THR A 185 23.03 28.84 14.14
C THR A 185 24.27 29.00 13.25
N LEU A 186 24.05 29.67 12.11
CA LEU A 186 24.95 29.90 10.97
C LEU A 186 26.27 30.52 11.44
N ASP A 187 27.27 29.67 11.67
CA ASP A 187 28.60 30.00 12.19
C ASP A 187 28.61 31.07 13.29
N ALA A 188 28.20 30.67 14.51
CA ALA A 188 28.54 31.42 15.72
C ALA A 188 30.06 31.66 15.85
N ASP A 189 30.88 30.78 15.24
CA ASP A 189 32.34 30.84 15.17
C ASP A 189 32.88 31.82 14.09
N ASN A 190 32.04 32.60 13.40
CA ASN A 190 32.47 33.62 12.42
C ASN A 190 32.18 35.06 12.91
N PRO A 191 33.14 35.72 13.60
CA PRO A 191 32.90 37.03 14.22
C PRO A 191 32.56 38.15 13.22
N ALA A 192 33.07 38.06 11.98
CA ALA A 192 32.85 39.09 10.97
C ALA A 192 31.44 39.04 10.37
N GLU A 193 30.84 37.85 10.32
CA GLU A 193 29.45 37.65 9.90
C GLU A 193 28.48 37.96 11.04
N LEU A 194 28.79 37.51 12.26
CA LEU A 194 28.00 37.84 13.46
C LEU A 194 27.89 39.36 13.66
N ALA A 195 29.00 40.11 13.53
CA ALA A 195 29.00 41.57 13.60
C ALA A 195 28.13 42.25 12.53
N ARG A 196 28.08 41.71 11.29
CA ARG A 196 27.18 42.22 10.24
C ARG A 196 25.71 42.03 10.64
N ARG A 197 25.35 40.87 11.18
CA ARG A 197 23.99 40.56 11.63
C ARG A 197 23.57 41.43 12.82
N THR A 198 24.43 41.58 13.83
CA THR A 198 24.17 42.50 14.96
C THR A 198 23.95 43.94 14.50
N THR A 199 24.68 44.39 13.47
CA THR A 199 24.48 45.73 12.88
C THR A 199 23.12 45.86 12.20
N ALA A 200 22.66 44.83 11.49
CA ALA A 200 21.34 44.79 10.86
C ALA A 200 20.21 44.73 11.90
N ASP A 201 20.33 43.89 12.94
CA ASP A 201 19.36 43.77 14.03
C ASP A 201 19.21 45.07 14.83
N LEU A 202 20.32 45.80 15.06
CA LEU A 202 20.27 47.10 15.71
C LEU A 202 19.56 48.14 14.84
N ALA A 203 19.88 48.21 13.54
CA ALA A 203 19.18 49.10 12.61
C ALA A 203 17.68 48.76 12.47
N ALA A 204 17.32 47.47 12.50
CA ALA A 204 15.93 47.03 12.52
C ALA A 204 15.21 47.41 13.82
N ARG A 205 15.86 47.23 14.99
CA ARG A 205 15.33 47.67 16.30
C ARG A 205 15.15 49.19 16.37
N GLU A 206 16.09 49.97 15.85
CA GLU A 206 15.98 51.44 15.75
C GLU A 206 14.80 51.85 14.86
N LEU A 207 14.63 51.20 13.70
CA LEU A 207 13.53 51.48 12.77
C LEU A 207 12.16 51.09 13.35
N LEU A 208 12.06 49.94 14.02
CA LEU A 208 10.83 49.52 14.72
C LEU A 208 10.47 50.48 15.87
N ALA A 209 11.46 50.91 16.65
CA ALA A 209 11.27 51.91 17.70
C ALA A 209 10.84 53.28 17.13
N GLY A 210 11.43 53.70 16.01
CA GLY A 210 11.03 54.92 15.29
C GLY A 210 9.62 54.87 14.69
N LEU A 211 9.11 53.67 14.42
CA LEU A 211 7.71 53.42 14.03
C LEU A 211 6.75 53.21 15.22
N GLY A 212 7.25 53.28 16.46
CA GLY A 212 6.44 53.06 17.67
C GLY A 212 5.97 51.61 17.86
N LEU A 213 6.61 50.65 17.18
CA LEU A 213 6.27 49.23 17.28
C LEU A 213 6.95 48.60 18.51
N PRO A 214 6.29 47.66 19.22
CA PRO A 214 6.85 47.05 20.41
C PRO A 214 8.02 46.14 20.06
N VAL A 215 9.23 46.52 20.49
CA VAL A 215 10.41 45.66 20.41
C VAL A 215 10.65 45.05 21.78
N PRO A 216 10.81 43.71 21.91
CA PRO A 216 11.11 43.10 23.20
C PRO A 216 12.46 43.60 23.75
N PRO A 217 12.62 43.70 25.08
CA PRO A 217 13.93 43.90 25.69
C PRO A 217 14.86 42.73 25.32
N PRO A 218 16.19 42.93 25.33
CA PRO A 218 17.10 41.79 25.35
C PRO A 218 16.79 40.91 26.57
N ALA A 219 16.92 39.60 26.42
CA ALA A 219 16.89 38.71 27.58
C ALA A 219 18.16 38.94 28.41
N ASP A 220 18.01 39.20 29.71
CA ASP A 220 19.14 39.27 30.63
C ASP A 220 19.75 37.87 30.80
N ASP A 221 20.84 37.63 30.09
CA ASP A 221 21.66 36.42 30.22
C ASP A 221 22.72 36.67 31.29
N ASP A 222 22.51 36.10 32.50
CA ASP A 222 23.30 36.27 33.74
C ASP A 222 24.81 35.92 33.64
N ARG A 223 25.33 35.68 32.44
CA ARG A 223 26.72 35.26 32.17
C ARG A 223 27.73 36.39 31.99
N PHE A 224 27.32 37.67 32.00
CA PHE A 224 28.24 38.81 31.92
C PHE A 224 28.07 39.80 33.09
N PRO A 225 29.16 40.23 33.75
CA PRO A 225 29.10 41.26 34.79
C PRO A 225 28.79 42.65 34.18
N PRO A 226 28.02 43.51 34.87
CA PRO A 226 27.62 44.80 34.33
C PRO A 226 28.80 45.77 34.16
N PRO A 227 28.81 46.59 33.10
CA PRO A 227 29.89 47.55 32.84
C PRO A 227 29.91 48.69 33.88
N PRO A 228 31.10 49.23 34.24
CA PRO A 228 31.23 50.17 35.33
C PRO A 228 30.73 51.58 34.97
N GLY A 229 29.53 51.91 35.47
CA GLY A 229 29.18 53.24 35.98
C GLY A 229 29.15 54.43 35.02
N ARG A 230 27.94 54.89 34.68
CA ARG A 230 27.63 56.32 34.54
C ARG A 230 26.58 56.72 35.59
N PRO A 231 26.68 57.91 36.20
CA PRO A 231 25.81 58.31 37.31
C PRO A 231 24.37 58.52 36.84
N THR A 232 23.41 57.95 37.56
CA THR A 232 21.99 58.22 37.39
C THR A 232 21.65 59.64 37.86
N ALA A 233 20.87 60.37 37.06
CA ALA A 233 20.40 61.70 37.43
C ALA A 233 19.19 61.59 38.37
N THR A 234 19.37 61.98 39.63
CA THR A 234 18.31 61.94 40.65
C THR A 234 17.29 63.05 40.45
N HIS A 235 16.00 62.71 40.28
CA HIS A 235 14.88 63.60 40.58
C HIS A 235 13.74 62.82 41.26
N PRO A 236 12.89 63.49 42.09
CA PRO A 236 12.31 62.85 43.27
C PRO A 236 10.86 62.38 43.11
N ALA A 237 10.44 61.52 44.03
CA ALA A 237 9.06 61.09 44.19
C ALA A 237 8.17 62.21 44.79
N PRO A 238 6.88 62.32 44.38
CA PRO A 238 5.90 63.16 45.05
C PRO A 238 5.37 62.48 46.32
N THR A 239 5.30 63.22 47.42
CA THR A 239 4.73 62.79 48.71
C THR A 239 3.22 62.99 48.79
N THR A 240 2.51 62.09 49.45
CA THR A 240 1.12 62.26 49.88
C THR A 240 0.99 63.26 51.05
N PRO A 241 -0.08 64.07 51.09
CA PRO A 241 -0.65 64.60 52.32
C PRO A 241 -1.82 63.73 52.82
N SER A 242 -2.15 63.85 54.11
CA SER A 242 -3.30 63.20 54.78
C SER A 242 -4.20 64.26 55.45
N ASP A 243 -5.33 63.79 56.01
CA ASP A 243 -6.15 64.45 57.04
C ASP A 243 -7.01 65.66 56.55
N GLU A 244 -8.22 65.94 57.08
CA GLU A 244 -8.98 65.32 58.19
C GLU A 244 -10.51 65.61 58.10
N ALA A 245 -11.36 64.69 58.62
CA ALA A 245 -12.75 64.87 59.09
C ALA A 245 -13.85 65.42 58.11
N ASP A 246 -15.17 65.41 58.38
CA ASP A 246 -15.99 64.92 59.51
C ASP A 246 -17.47 64.57 59.07
N THR A 247 -18.27 64.03 60.00
CA THR A 247 -19.76 63.99 60.07
C THR A 247 -20.61 63.12 59.12
N THR A 248 -21.31 62.15 59.75
CA THR A 248 -22.66 61.64 59.43
C THR A 248 -23.72 62.48 60.24
N PRO A 249 -25.08 62.30 60.20
CA PRO A 249 -25.86 61.09 59.85
C PRO A 249 -27.30 61.23 59.23
N SER A 250 -27.94 60.06 59.06
CA SER A 250 -29.38 59.74 59.20
C SER A 250 -30.46 60.11 58.16
N ASP A 251 -31.23 59.06 57.84
CA ASP A 251 -32.70 58.97 57.65
C ASP A 251 -33.46 59.68 56.51
N GLY A 252 -34.42 58.95 55.92
CA GLY A 252 -35.43 59.45 54.99
C GLY A 252 -36.02 58.36 54.07
N ALA A 253 -37.31 58.06 54.21
CA ALA A 253 -38.06 57.17 53.31
C ALA A 253 -39.02 57.98 52.41
N ASP A 254 -39.50 57.44 51.28
CA ASP A 254 -40.81 56.73 51.21
C ASP A 254 -41.23 56.29 49.77
N ALA A 255 -42.35 55.58 49.73
CA ALA A 255 -43.18 54.95 48.70
C ALA A 255 -43.24 55.44 47.22
N THR A 256 -43.19 54.43 46.32
CA THR A 256 -44.11 54.13 45.16
C THR A 256 -44.49 55.16 44.09
N LEU A 257 -44.49 54.74 42.81
CA LEU A 257 -45.72 54.48 42.00
C LEU A 257 -45.41 53.84 40.63
N SER A 258 -46.44 53.38 39.91
CA SER A 258 -46.37 52.61 38.65
C SER A 258 -47.16 53.26 37.50
N ASP A 259 -46.85 52.97 36.23
CA ASP A 259 -47.87 52.46 35.28
C ASP A 259 -47.30 51.75 34.01
N LYS A 260 -48.25 51.21 33.22
CA LYS A 260 -48.26 50.28 32.05
C LYS A 260 -47.72 50.84 30.72
N ALA A 261 -47.25 50.03 29.75
CA ALA A 261 -47.91 49.00 28.88
C ALA A 261 -48.77 49.61 27.73
N ASP A 262 -49.13 48.93 26.63
CA ASP A 262 -49.11 47.48 26.33
C ASP A 262 -48.05 47.09 25.26
N THR A 263 -48.22 46.39 24.11
CA THR A 263 -49.40 45.88 23.37
C THR A 263 -49.06 44.62 22.53
N THR A 264 -49.99 43.67 22.46
CA THR A 264 -49.95 42.36 21.74
C THR A 264 -50.42 42.46 20.25
N PRO A 265 -50.48 41.40 19.37
CA PRO A 265 -51.12 40.08 19.59
C PRO A 265 -50.40 38.82 19.04
N SER A 266 -50.92 37.65 19.44
CA SER A 266 -50.44 36.30 19.09
C SER A 266 -51.40 35.53 18.16
N ALA A 267 -50.96 34.36 17.68
CA ALA A 267 -51.84 33.27 17.23
C ALA A 267 -51.25 31.90 17.64
N GLU A 268 -52.11 30.89 17.81
CA GLU A 268 -51.82 29.53 18.30
C GLU A 268 -51.33 28.61 17.13
N VAL A 269 -51.02 27.29 17.23
CA VAL A 269 -51.63 26.16 17.98
C VAL A 269 -50.64 24.97 18.12
N ALA A 270 -50.92 24.08 19.10
CA ALA A 270 -50.53 22.66 19.22
C ALA A 270 -49.20 22.30 19.90
N SER A 271 -49.23 21.16 20.62
CA SER A 271 -48.14 20.62 21.45
C SER A 271 -48.06 19.09 21.38
N VAL A 272 -46.84 18.56 21.31
CA VAL A 272 -46.46 17.13 21.36
C VAL A 272 -45.09 17.07 22.08
N PRO A 273 -44.82 16.10 22.98
CA PRO A 273 -43.82 16.30 24.04
C PRO A 273 -42.36 16.13 23.59
N SER A 274 -41.47 16.84 24.28
CA SER A 274 -40.01 16.73 24.15
C SER A 274 -39.51 15.35 24.59
N ALA A 275 -38.77 14.67 23.71
CA ALA A 275 -37.84 13.62 24.12
C ALA A 275 -36.52 14.26 24.61
N GLU A 276 -35.88 13.64 25.60
CA GLU A 276 -34.60 14.14 26.13
C GLU A 276 -33.49 14.02 25.09
N ILE A 277 -32.97 15.17 24.62
CA ILE A 277 -31.74 15.21 23.84
C ILE A 277 -30.57 15.12 24.82
N ALA A 278 -30.01 13.93 24.95
CA ALA A 278 -28.75 13.73 25.66
C ALA A 278 -27.66 14.68 25.10
N PRO A 279 -26.78 15.25 25.94
CA PRO A 279 -25.86 16.30 25.52
C PRO A 279 -25.00 15.83 24.35
N ALA A 280 -25.03 16.59 23.26
CA ALA A 280 -24.23 16.32 22.08
C ALA A 280 -22.76 16.22 22.46
N ARG A 281 -22.07 15.16 22.01
CA ARG A 281 -20.63 14.97 22.25
C ARG A 281 -19.88 16.20 21.75
N THR A 282 -19.26 16.95 22.65
CA THR A 282 -18.44 18.10 22.32
C THR A 282 -17.37 17.69 21.31
N LEU A 283 -17.46 18.23 20.10
CA LEU A 283 -16.40 18.09 19.11
C LEU A 283 -15.11 18.66 19.71
N ALA A 284 -14.04 17.86 19.72
CA ALA A 284 -12.75 18.31 20.21
C ALA A 284 -12.28 19.53 19.39
N PRO A 285 -11.59 20.52 20.00
CA PRO A 285 -11.10 21.68 19.27
C PRO A 285 -10.19 21.25 18.12
N ALA A 286 -10.31 21.93 16.98
CA ALA A 286 -9.54 21.62 15.77
C ALA A 286 -8.03 21.65 16.08
N ARG A 287 -7.37 20.51 15.87
CA ARG A 287 -5.93 20.34 16.13
C ARG A 287 -5.13 20.85 14.94
N THR A 288 -4.91 22.16 14.85
CA THR A 288 -3.99 22.74 13.86
C THR A 288 -2.57 22.20 14.09
N LEU A 289 -2.09 21.35 13.18
CA LEU A 289 -0.73 20.81 13.21
C LEU A 289 0.22 21.76 12.49
N ALA A 290 1.35 22.11 13.12
CA ALA A 290 2.35 22.96 12.50
C ALA A 290 2.99 22.30 11.27
N PRO A 291 3.46 23.07 10.27
CA PRO A 291 4.10 22.54 9.06
C PRO A 291 5.22 21.52 9.32
N ALA A 292 6.13 21.76 10.28
CA ALA A 292 7.16 20.77 10.59
C ALA A 292 6.64 19.60 11.44
N ASP A 293 5.67 19.80 12.33
CA ASP A 293 5.06 18.70 13.10
C ASP A 293 4.44 17.63 12.19
N ARG A 294 3.86 18.05 11.06
CA ARG A 294 3.38 17.14 10.00
C ARG A 294 4.52 16.31 9.41
N TRP A 295 5.69 16.90 9.19
CA TRP A 295 6.86 16.19 8.67
C TRP A 295 7.56 15.33 9.74
N ARG A 296 7.59 15.76 11.01
CA ARG A 296 7.99 14.94 12.17
C ARG A 296 7.11 13.68 12.27
N LEU A 297 5.78 13.83 12.12
CA LEU A 297 4.82 12.73 12.07
C LEU A 297 5.00 11.80 10.85
N VAL A 298 5.12 12.35 9.64
CA VAL A 298 5.29 11.57 8.40
C VAL A 298 6.60 10.77 8.39
N LEU A 299 7.69 11.34 8.91
CA LEU A 299 8.99 10.66 8.94
C LEU A 299 9.17 9.77 10.18
N GLY A 300 8.35 9.95 11.22
CA GLY A 300 8.48 9.22 12.50
C GLY A 300 9.73 9.63 13.28
N ARG A 301 10.10 10.92 13.25
CA ARG A 301 11.32 11.48 13.86
C ARG A 301 10.99 12.68 14.74
N ARG A 302 11.82 12.94 15.76
CA ARG A 302 11.68 14.06 16.72
C ARG A 302 10.33 14.11 17.45
N ALA A 303 9.82 12.94 17.85
CA ALA A 303 8.56 12.82 18.58
C ALA A 303 8.59 13.49 19.98
N ASP A 304 9.79 13.72 20.53
CA ASP A 304 10.08 14.53 21.72
C ASP A 304 9.75 16.02 21.54
N GLN A 305 9.66 16.51 20.30
CA GLN A 305 9.40 17.91 19.96
C GLN A 305 7.95 18.15 19.55
N LEU A 306 7.14 17.09 19.42
CA LEU A 306 5.73 17.19 19.08
C LEU A 306 4.87 17.67 20.26
N PRO A 307 3.83 18.49 20.04
CA PRO A 307 2.85 18.81 21.07
C PRO A 307 2.11 17.55 21.53
N SER A 308 1.63 17.52 22.78
CA SER A 308 1.09 16.31 23.44
C SER A 308 -0.15 15.66 22.79
N GLY A 309 -0.81 16.37 21.86
CA GLY A 309 -1.86 15.82 21.00
C GLY A 309 -1.34 15.14 19.73
N ALA A 310 -0.15 15.52 19.25
CA ALA A 310 0.55 14.93 18.11
C ALA A 310 1.51 13.81 18.54
N ALA A 311 2.13 13.90 19.72
CA ALA A 311 2.99 12.83 20.27
C ALA A 311 2.27 11.46 20.30
N ARG A 312 0.98 11.41 20.66
CA ARG A 312 0.16 10.18 20.60
C ARG A 312 -0.03 9.63 19.18
N LEU A 313 -0.15 10.50 18.18
CA LEU A 313 -0.23 10.10 16.76
C LEU A 313 1.10 9.51 16.27
N ALA A 314 2.23 10.03 16.76
CA ALA A 314 3.53 9.42 16.56
C ALA A 314 3.58 8.02 17.21
N THR A 315 3.36 7.92 18.52
CA THR A 315 3.44 6.65 19.27
C THR A 315 2.52 5.57 18.70
N ALA A 316 1.26 5.89 18.39
CA ALA A 316 0.32 4.93 17.82
C ALA A 316 0.73 4.41 16.43
N LEU A 317 1.62 5.10 15.71
CA LEU A 317 2.21 4.67 14.45
C LEU A 317 3.66 4.14 14.59
N ASP A 318 4.36 4.48 15.67
CA ASP A 318 5.65 3.87 16.04
C ASP A 318 5.49 2.38 16.37
N GLU A 319 4.32 1.99 16.89
CA GLU A 319 3.87 0.60 17.09
C GLU A 319 3.79 -0.25 15.79
N LEU A 320 3.91 0.39 14.60
CA LEU A 320 3.94 -0.23 13.28
C LEU A 320 5.22 0.11 12.49
N TYR A 321 5.65 1.38 12.51
CA TYR A 321 6.73 1.95 11.68
C TYR A 321 7.88 2.54 12.53
N GLY A 322 8.05 2.06 13.76
CA GLY A 322 9.09 2.50 14.69
C GLY A 322 10.28 1.54 14.73
N ALA A 323 11.26 1.85 15.60
CA ALA A 323 12.26 0.87 16.02
C ALA A 323 11.56 -0.17 16.90
N GLY A 324 11.05 -1.24 16.28
CA GLY A 324 10.03 -2.11 16.86
C GLY A 324 10.50 -2.97 18.05
N HIS A 325 9.60 -3.86 18.48
CA HIS A 325 9.88 -4.91 19.46
C HIS A 325 10.97 -5.89 18.95
N GLY A 326 12.23 -5.47 19.05
CA GLY A 326 13.38 -6.16 18.44
C GLY A 326 14.66 -6.17 19.28
N GLU A 327 14.84 -5.25 20.25
CA GLU A 327 16.04 -5.25 21.10
C GLU A 327 15.73 -4.81 22.55
N GLY A 328 15.33 -5.77 23.40
CA GLY A 328 15.12 -5.54 24.84
C GLY A 328 14.23 -6.58 25.52
N SER A 329 13.22 -7.10 24.81
CA SER A 329 12.18 -8.01 25.33
C SER A 329 12.63 -9.49 25.45
N ARG A 330 13.78 -9.74 26.09
CA ARG A 330 14.12 -11.08 26.62
C ARG A 330 14.02 -11.09 28.14
N GLY A 331 12.92 -11.62 28.65
CA GLY A 331 12.78 -11.88 30.08
C GLY A 331 13.71 -13.00 30.55
N GLY A 332 14.38 -12.77 31.68
CA GLY A 332 14.86 -13.82 32.57
C GLY A 332 16.19 -14.52 32.22
N LEU A 333 17.29 -13.96 32.74
CA LEU A 333 18.35 -14.77 33.37
C LEU A 333 18.96 -13.99 34.56
N PRO A 334 18.57 -14.28 35.81
CA PRO A 334 19.03 -13.54 36.98
C PRO A 334 20.44 -13.95 37.40
N GLY A 335 21.46 -13.30 36.82
CA GLY A 335 22.86 -13.45 37.24
C GLY A 335 23.11 -12.84 38.63
N PRO A 336 23.60 -13.60 39.62
CA PRO A 336 23.78 -13.11 40.99
C PRO A 336 24.99 -12.16 41.09
N GLY A 337 24.74 -10.86 41.28
CA GLY A 337 25.78 -9.88 41.65
C GLY A 337 25.71 -8.51 40.97
N GLY A 338 24.92 -8.33 39.91
CA GLY A 338 24.79 -7.05 39.21
C GLY A 338 24.02 -6.01 40.03
N ARG A 339 24.65 -4.85 40.31
CA ARG A 339 23.93 -3.69 40.88
C ARG A 339 22.90 -3.18 39.86
N GLY A 340 21.69 -2.91 40.32
CA GLY A 340 20.53 -2.65 39.45
C GLY A 340 20.75 -1.52 38.45
N SER A 341 20.57 -1.84 37.17
CA SER A 341 20.35 -0.82 36.13
C SER A 341 19.07 -0.07 36.44
N ARG A 342 19.07 1.25 36.20
CA ARG A 342 17.96 2.14 36.55
C ARG A 342 16.90 2.03 35.45
N GLY A 343 15.83 1.28 35.70
CA GLY A 343 14.75 1.05 34.74
C GLY A 343 14.17 2.35 34.17
N GLY A 344 13.87 2.34 32.87
CA GLY A 344 13.23 3.44 32.18
C GLY A 344 11.86 3.78 32.80
N ARG A 345 11.46 5.05 32.72
CA ARG A 345 10.14 5.54 33.17
C ARG A 345 9.14 5.63 32.02
N GLU A 346 9.36 4.87 30.96
CA GLU A 346 8.39 4.70 29.89
C GLU A 346 7.21 3.85 30.40
N PRO A 347 5.97 4.18 30.00
CA PRO A 347 4.82 3.33 30.31
C PRO A 347 5.03 1.92 29.77
N SER A 348 4.53 0.91 30.49
CA SER A 348 4.40 -0.43 29.93
C SER A 348 3.52 -0.38 28.68
N PHE A 349 4.02 -0.93 27.57
CA PHE A 349 3.34 -0.88 26.27
C PHE A 349 1.86 -1.32 26.35
N PRO A 350 0.95 -0.61 25.66
CA PRO A 350 -0.48 -0.90 25.69
C PRO A 350 -0.78 -2.27 25.06
N GLY A 351 -1.81 -2.93 25.58
CA GLY A 351 -2.35 -4.15 24.98
C GLY A 351 -2.96 -3.88 23.60
N VAL A 352 -3.04 -4.91 22.76
CA VAL A 352 -3.61 -4.83 21.39
C VAL A 352 -4.98 -4.14 21.36
N ARG A 353 -5.81 -4.34 22.38
CA ARG A 353 -7.13 -3.70 22.51
C ARG A 353 -7.04 -2.22 22.79
N GLU A 354 -6.19 -1.81 23.72
CA GLU A 354 -5.95 -0.42 24.08
C GLU A 354 -5.38 0.35 22.87
N TRP A 355 -4.47 -0.27 22.11
CA TRP A 355 -3.95 0.28 20.85
C TRP A 355 -5.01 0.33 19.73
N SER A 356 -5.84 -0.71 19.58
CA SER A 356 -6.97 -0.73 18.64
C SER A 356 -7.99 0.38 18.98
N GLU A 357 -8.33 0.56 20.26
CA GLU A 357 -9.21 1.64 20.72
C GLU A 357 -8.59 3.03 20.51
N GLU A 358 -7.28 3.20 20.75
CA GLU A 358 -6.58 4.46 20.46
C GLU A 358 -6.51 4.75 18.95
N LEU A 359 -6.24 3.77 18.09
CA LEU A 359 -6.30 3.93 16.63
C LEU A 359 -7.72 4.31 16.16
N ALA A 360 -8.76 3.70 16.73
CA ALA A 360 -10.15 4.06 16.45
C ALA A 360 -10.46 5.51 16.87
N ALA A 361 -9.94 5.96 18.01
CA ALA A 361 -10.13 7.31 18.53
C ALA A 361 -9.29 8.40 17.82
N LEU A 362 -8.14 8.03 17.23
CA LEU A 362 -7.22 8.93 16.54
C LEU A 362 -7.47 9.04 15.03
N PHE A 363 -7.84 7.94 14.37
CA PHE A 363 -7.95 7.87 12.90
C PHE A 363 -9.29 7.32 12.37
N GLY A 364 -10.11 6.69 13.22
CA GLY A 364 -11.42 6.15 12.85
C GLY A 364 -11.42 4.75 12.22
N PRO A 365 -12.61 4.13 12.06
CA PRO A 365 -12.82 2.72 11.71
C PRO A 365 -12.69 2.45 10.20
N GLY A 366 -11.52 2.75 9.65
CA GLY A 366 -11.09 2.36 8.31
C GLY A 366 -9.58 2.48 8.20
N VAL A 367 -9.04 3.62 8.66
CA VAL A 367 -7.59 3.82 8.81
C VAL A 367 -7.03 2.94 9.95
N ARG A 368 -7.80 2.72 11.03
CA ARG A 368 -7.46 1.68 12.04
C ARG A 368 -7.27 0.32 11.39
N GLU A 369 -8.23 -0.13 10.59
CA GLU A 369 -8.20 -1.43 9.92
C GLU A 369 -7.04 -1.57 8.94
N GLU A 370 -6.68 -0.50 8.22
CA GLU A 370 -5.47 -0.44 7.38
C GLU A 370 -4.18 -0.60 8.21
N VAL A 371 -4.07 0.10 9.36
CA VAL A 371 -2.91 0.02 10.27
C VAL A 371 -2.81 -1.36 10.94
N LEU A 372 -3.92 -1.92 11.42
CA LEU A 372 -3.94 -3.26 12.02
C LEU A 372 -3.65 -4.36 10.98
N ALA A 373 -4.15 -4.24 9.74
CA ALA A 373 -3.83 -5.16 8.66
C ALA A 373 -2.34 -5.12 8.29
N ALA A 374 -1.75 -3.92 8.22
CA ALA A 374 -0.30 -3.75 8.02
C ALA A 374 0.52 -4.36 9.17
N ALA A 375 0.09 -4.15 10.42
CA ALA A 375 0.73 -4.71 11.61
C ALA A 375 0.71 -6.25 11.65
N ALA A 376 -0.39 -6.88 11.21
CA ALA A 376 -0.44 -8.33 11.06
C ALA A 376 0.64 -8.81 10.08
N VAL A 377 0.76 -8.16 8.91
CA VAL A 377 1.71 -8.51 7.84
C VAL A 377 3.17 -8.30 8.28
N THR A 378 3.48 -7.25 9.05
CA THR A 378 4.83 -7.01 9.59
C THR A 378 5.19 -7.94 10.76
N GLY A 379 4.23 -8.71 11.30
CA GLY A 379 4.48 -9.82 12.23
C GLY A 379 3.68 -9.78 13.53
N ARG A 380 2.90 -8.72 13.79
CA ARG A 380 2.08 -8.54 15.00
C ARG A 380 0.77 -9.32 14.90
N GLN A 381 0.86 -10.65 14.93
CA GLN A 381 -0.23 -11.59 14.64
C GLN A 381 -1.43 -11.52 15.59
N ASP A 382 -1.25 -10.97 16.79
CA ASP A 382 -2.30 -10.83 17.82
C ASP A 382 -3.38 -9.79 17.45
N VAL A 383 -3.10 -8.85 16.53
CA VAL A 383 -4.11 -7.92 15.98
C VAL A 383 -5.19 -8.61 15.14
N LEU A 384 -4.93 -9.82 14.62
CA LEU A 384 -5.83 -10.51 13.69
C LEU A 384 -7.20 -10.82 14.28
N ALA A 385 -7.32 -10.86 15.61
CA ALA A 385 -8.58 -11.08 16.33
C ALA A 385 -9.39 -9.78 16.55
N GLU A 386 -8.81 -8.61 16.29
CA GLU A 386 -9.42 -7.28 16.52
C GLU A 386 -9.69 -6.52 15.19
N LEU A 387 -9.50 -7.19 14.04
CA LEU A 387 -9.89 -6.73 12.70
C LEU A 387 -11.38 -6.96 12.46
N ASP A 388 -12.10 -5.94 11.96
CA ASP A 388 -13.47 -6.11 11.45
C ASP A 388 -13.43 -6.65 10.00
N PRO A 389 -13.98 -7.84 9.71
CA PRO A 389 -14.06 -8.37 8.35
C PRO A 389 -14.76 -7.45 7.34
N ALA A 390 -15.66 -6.56 7.76
CA ALA A 390 -16.41 -5.70 6.85
C ALA A 390 -15.69 -4.39 6.49
N ALA A 391 -14.74 -3.93 7.31
CA ALA A 391 -13.96 -2.71 7.11
C ALA A 391 -12.49 -2.97 6.74
N THR A 392 -11.99 -4.20 6.92
CA THR A 392 -10.62 -4.59 6.57
C THR A 392 -10.38 -4.52 5.07
N THR A 393 -9.34 -3.78 4.66
CA THR A 393 -8.95 -3.71 3.24
C THR A 393 -8.26 -5.02 2.81
N PRO A 394 -8.78 -5.72 1.78
CA PRO A 394 -8.28 -7.05 1.45
C PRO A 394 -7.00 -7.02 0.60
N SER A 395 -5.99 -7.74 1.07
CA SER A 395 -4.72 -7.99 0.37
C SER A 395 -4.37 -9.48 0.36
N VAL A 396 -3.55 -9.88 -0.60
CA VAL A 396 -3.04 -11.27 -0.70
C VAL A 396 -2.06 -11.54 0.45
N GLU A 397 -1.39 -10.50 0.94
CA GLU A 397 -0.34 -10.50 1.96
C GLU A 397 -0.94 -10.77 3.34
N LEU A 398 -2.07 -10.13 3.65
CA LEU A 398 -2.83 -10.38 4.86
C LEU A 398 -3.40 -11.81 4.85
N LEU A 399 -4.01 -12.25 3.74
CA LEU A 399 -4.53 -13.60 3.62
C LEU A 399 -3.42 -14.66 3.75
N ARG A 400 -2.29 -14.50 3.04
CA ARG A 400 -1.08 -15.34 3.18
C ARG A 400 -0.57 -15.38 4.63
N THR A 401 -0.58 -14.24 5.32
CA THR A 401 -0.13 -14.14 6.72
C THR A 401 -1.06 -14.89 7.69
N ILE A 402 -2.38 -14.78 7.50
CA ILE A 402 -3.37 -15.53 8.29
C ILE A 402 -3.22 -17.03 8.05
N LEU A 403 -3.11 -17.46 6.78
CA LEU A 403 -2.97 -18.88 6.43
C LEU A 403 -1.67 -19.50 6.98
N ARG A 404 -0.54 -18.77 6.91
CA ARG A 404 0.73 -19.18 7.52
C ARG A 404 0.65 -19.36 9.04
N TYR A 405 -0.21 -18.61 9.72
CA TYR A 405 -0.39 -18.72 11.18
C TYR A 405 -1.41 -19.81 11.58
N ALA A 406 -2.30 -20.21 10.66
CA ALA A 406 -3.42 -21.11 10.95
C ALA A 406 -3.00 -22.48 11.52
N GLY A 407 -1.92 -23.09 11.00
CA GLY A 407 -1.48 -24.44 11.39
C GLY A 407 -1.12 -24.62 12.87
N GLY A 408 -0.86 -23.53 13.60
CA GLY A 408 -0.56 -23.55 15.03
C GLY A 408 -1.70 -23.12 15.96
N LEU A 409 -2.89 -22.82 15.43
CA LEU A 409 -3.97 -22.20 16.20
C LEU A 409 -4.97 -23.22 16.79
N PRO A 410 -5.46 -23.00 18.04
CA PRO A 410 -6.62 -23.74 18.55
C PRO A 410 -7.88 -23.47 17.71
N GLU A 411 -8.74 -24.48 17.52
CA GLU A 411 -9.95 -24.37 16.68
C GLU A 411 -10.85 -23.18 17.05
N ALA A 412 -10.93 -22.81 18.34
CA ALA A 412 -11.69 -21.63 18.77
C ALA A 412 -11.17 -20.30 18.18
N ARG A 413 -9.85 -20.19 17.92
CA ARG A 413 -9.26 -19.03 17.22
C ARG A 413 -9.40 -19.17 15.70
N LEU A 414 -9.26 -20.38 15.15
CA LEU A 414 -9.52 -20.62 13.71
C LEU A 414 -10.96 -20.25 13.34
N ALA A 415 -11.95 -20.69 14.13
CA ALA A 415 -13.36 -20.35 13.95
C ALA A 415 -13.62 -18.83 14.00
N ALA A 416 -12.87 -18.06 14.79
CA ALA A 416 -12.94 -16.60 14.82
C ALA A 416 -12.34 -15.93 13.57
N LEU A 417 -11.36 -16.57 12.91
CA LEU A 417 -10.71 -16.07 11.69
C LEU A 417 -11.43 -16.50 10.39
N ARG A 418 -12.19 -17.60 10.39
CA ARG A 418 -12.97 -18.06 9.21
C ARG A 418 -13.84 -16.95 8.56
N PRO A 419 -14.54 -16.06 9.30
CA PRO A 419 -15.29 -14.94 8.70
C PRO A 419 -14.41 -13.93 7.97
N LEU A 420 -13.24 -13.58 8.53
CA LEU A 420 -12.28 -12.68 7.92
C LEU A 420 -11.70 -13.31 6.64
N VAL A 421 -11.19 -14.53 6.71
CA VAL A 421 -10.64 -15.28 5.57
C VAL A 421 -11.64 -15.37 4.42
N ARG A 422 -12.92 -15.68 4.72
CA ARG A 422 -13.98 -15.70 3.70
C ARG A 422 -14.18 -14.34 3.05
N HIS A 423 -14.27 -13.25 3.82
CA HIS A 423 -14.40 -11.90 3.23
C HIS A 423 -13.21 -11.54 2.33
N LEU A 424 -11.98 -11.82 2.78
CA LEU A 424 -10.77 -11.60 2.00
C LEU A 424 -10.81 -12.36 0.67
N VAL A 425 -11.16 -13.65 0.70
CA VAL A 425 -11.34 -14.47 -0.52
C VAL A 425 -12.47 -13.92 -1.41
N ASP A 426 -13.61 -13.52 -0.85
CA ASP A 426 -14.76 -13.01 -1.60
C ASP A 426 -14.48 -11.67 -2.31
N GLU A 427 -13.72 -10.75 -1.71
CA GLU A 427 -13.33 -9.49 -2.37
C GLU A 427 -12.17 -9.69 -3.36
N LEU A 428 -11.12 -10.44 -2.99
CA LEU A 428 -10.03 -10.78 -3.92
C LEU A 428 -10.58 -11.50 -5.16
N THR A 429 -11.56 -12.39 -4.99
CA THR A 429 -12.31 -13.03 -6.09
C THR A 429 -13.03 -11.99 -6.95
N ARG A 430 -13.74 -11.02 -6.35
CA ARG A 430 -14.48 -9.99 -7.10
C ARG A 430 -13.57 -9.04 -7.87
N GLN A 431 -12.43 -8.68 -7.29
CA GLN A 431 -11.37 -7.93 -7.98
C GLN A 431 -10.82 -8.74 -9.16
N LEU A 432 -10.43 -10.00 -8.93
CA LEU A 432 -9.84 -10.85 -9.96
C LEU A 432 -10.83 -11.19 -11.09
N ALA A 433 -12.06 -11.58 -10.76
CA ALA A 433 -13.15 -11.80 -11.72
C ALA A 433 -13.60 -10.53 -12.47
N THR A 434 -13.11 -9.35 -12.05
CA THR A 434 -13.25 -8.10 -12.82
C THR A 434 -12.05 -7.89 -13.75
N ARG A 435 -10.82 -8.11 -13.28
CA ARG A 435 -9.59 -8.07 -14.10
C ARG A 435 -9.59 -9.11 -15.23
N LEU A 436 -10.06 -10.34 -14.97
CA LEU A 436 -10.10 -11.43 -15.94
C LEU A 436 -11.31 -11.39 -16.89
N ARG A 437 -12.32 -10.55 -16.62
CA ARG A 437 -13.56 -10.49 -17.42
C ARG A 437 -13.32 -10.16 -18.90
N PRO A 438 -12.44 -9.21 -19.29
CA PRO A 438 -12.20 -8.91 -20.71
C PRO A 438 -11.61 -10.11 -21.46
N ALA A 439 -10.66 -10.82 -20.85
CA ALA A 439 -10.07 -12.04 -21.41
C ALA A 439 -11.09 -13.19 -21.48
N LEU A 440 -11.71 -13.55 -20.35
CA LEU A 440 -12.64 -14.68 -20.25
C LEU A 440 -13.99 -14.47 -20.99
N THR A 441 -14.25 -13.27 -21.52
CA THR A 441 -15.40 -13.03 -22.44
C THR A 441 -15.00 -13.03 -23.92
N GLY A 442 -13.70 -13.21 -24.22
CA GLY A 442 -13.20 -13.54 -25.54
C GLY A 442 -14.00 -14.68 -26.18
N THR A 443 -14.46 -14.46 -27.41
CA THR A 443 -15.29 -15.39 -28.21
C THR A 443 -16.72 -15.72 -27.73
N MET A 444 -17.19 -15.22 -26.58
CA MET A 444 -18.59 -15.43 -26.11
C MET A 444 -19.64 -14.48 -26.74
N LEU A 445 -19.37 -13.95 -27.94
CA LEU A 445 -20.37 -13.20 -28.71
C LEU A 445 -21.50 -14.13 -29.18
N ALA A 446 -22.70 -13.88 -28.66
CA ALA A 446 -23.93 -14.59 -29.00
C ALA A 446 -24.22 -14.57 -30.52
N ARG A 447 -23.81 -15.63 -31.21
CA ARG A 447 -23.72 -15.73 -32.67
C ARG A 447 -25.07 -15.44 -33.35
N PRO A 448 -25.10 -14.58 -34.40
CA PRO A 448 -26.28 -14.40 -35.22
C PRO A 448 -26.75 -15.72 -35.84
N THR A 449 -28.03 -16.04 -35.68
CA THR A 449 -28.66 -17.27 -36.15
C THR A 449 -30.07 -16.99 -36.65
N ARG A 450 -30.51 -17.72 -37.70
CA ARG A 450 -31.90 -17.68 -38.18
C ARG A 450 -32.81 -18.69 -37.46
N ARG A 451 -32.26 -19.53 -36.57
CA ARG A 451 -33.06 -20.45 -35.75
C ARG A 451 -33.74 -19.67 -34.60
N PRO A 452 -35.07 -19.73 -34.45
CA PRO A 452 -35.75 -19.22 -33.26
C PRO A 452 -35.20 -19.90 -32.00
N GLY A 453 -34.90 -19.13 -30.94
CA GLY A 453 -34.33 -19.71 -29.71
C GLY A 453 -33.56 -18.74 -28.80
N GLY A 454 -33.34 -17.49 -29.20
CA GLY A 454 -32.72 -16.46 -28.36
C GLY A 454 -33.30 -15.07 -28.61
N ARG A 455 -32.69 -14.02 -28.06
CA ARG A 455 -33.16 -12.63 -28.25
C ARG A 455 -33.08 -12.24 -29.73
N LEU A 456 -34.10 -11.58 -30.25
CA LEU A 456 -34.07 -11.00 -31.60
C LEU A 456 -32.95 -9.94 -31.68
N ASP A 457 -32.09 -10.07 -32.68
CA ASP A 457 -31.14 -9.02 -33.03
C ASP A 457 -31.84 -7.99 -33.92
N LEU A 458 -32.38 -6.95 -33.29
CA LEU A 458 -33.09 -5.87 -34.00
C LEU A 458 -32.24 -5.23 -35.12
N PRO A 459 -30.95 -4.87 -34.92
CA PRO A 459 -30.14 -4.31 -35.99
C PRO A 459 -29.87 -5.28 -37.15
N GLY A 460 -29.53 -6.55 -36.87
CA GLY A 460 -29.34 -7.58 -37.89
C GLY A 460 -30.62 -7.90 -38.65
N THR A 461 -31.75 -7.98 -37.95
CA THR A 461 -33.07 -8.18 -38.53
C THR A 461 -33.46 -7.00 -39.43
N LEU A 462 -33.31 -5.76 -38.96
CA LEU A 462 -33.60 -4.57 -39.78
C LEU A 462 -32.73 -4.55 -41.04
N ARG A 463 -31.40 -4.70 -40.92
CA ARG A 463 -30.49 -4.76 -42.07
C ARG A 463 -30.86 -5.87 -43.07
N ALA A 464 -31.21 -7.07 -42.59
CA ALA A 464 -31.62 -8.19 -43.43
C ALA A 464 -32.97 -8.00 -44.14
N ASN A 465 -33.76 -7.00 -43.73
CA ASN A 465 -35.10 -6.72 -44.27
C ASN A 465 -35.25 -5.27 -44.79
N LEU A 466 -34.18 -4.49 -44.99
CA LEU A 466 -34.29 -3.14 -45.57
C LEU A 466 -34.97 -3.13 -46.96
N ALA A 467 -34.91 -4.24 -47.70
CA ALA A 467 -35.63 -4.42 -48.96
C ALA A 467 -37.17 -4.53 -48.82
N THR A 468 -37.69 -4.73 -47.61
CA THR A 468 -39.15 -4.72 -47.31
C THR A 468 -39.60 -3.39 -46.69
N ALA A 469 -38.70 -2.40 -46.62
CA ALA A 469 -39.01 -1.06 -46.13
C ALA A 469 -39.95 -0.34 -47.10
N ARG A 470 -41.17 -0.04 -46.64
CA ARG A 470 -42.19 0.71 -47.38
C ARG A 470 -42.57 1.98 -46.62
N ARG A 471 -42.89 3.05 -47.35
CA ARG A 471 -43.37 4.29 -46.76
C ARG A 471 -44.89 4.20 -46.56
N THR A 472 -45.35 4.41 -45.33
CA THR A 472 -46.78 4.49 -45.00
C THR A 472 -47.38 5.81 -45.50
N ALA A 473 -48.71 5.92 -45.55
CA ALA A 473 -49.41 7.15 -45.98
C ALA A 473 -48.96 8.38 -45.17
N ASP A 474 -48.72 8.19 -43.87
CA ASP A 474 -48.27 9.22 -42.91
C ASP A 474 -46.76 9.55 -43.02
N GLY A 475 -46.11 9.15 -44.11
CA GLY A 475 -44.69 9.44 -44.39
C GLY A 475 -43.67 8.63 -43.57
N THR A 476 -44.12 7.86 -42.58
CA THR A 476 -43.31 6.94 -41.76
C THR A 476 -42.76 5.77 -42.58
N ILE A 477 -41.68 5.11 -42.12
CA ILE A 477 -41.10 3.93 -42.77
C ILE A 477 -41.46 2.68 -41.95
N GLN A 478 -42.17 1.74 -42.57
CA GLN A 478 -42.51 0.44 -42.02
C GLN A 478 -41.65 -0.66 -42.66
N VAL A 479 -41.03 -1.51 -41.86
CA VAL A 479 -40.21 -2.66 -42.32
C VAL A 479 -40.89 -3.96 -41.88
N ILE A 480 -41.04 -4.92 -42.81
CA ILE A 480 -41.62 -6.24 -42.50
C ILE A 480 -40.47 -7.22 -42.19
N PRO A 481 -40.39 -7.80 -40.98
CA PRO A 481 -39.27 -8.65 -40.56
C PRO A 481 -39.41 -10.09 -41.07
N GLU A 482 -39.42 -10.30 -42.40
CA GLU A 482 -39.51 -11.63 -43.04
C GLU A 482 -38.35 -12.55 -42.67
N LYS A 483 -37.15 -11.97 -42.50
CA LYS A 483 -35.89 -12.67 -42.21
C LYS A 483 -35.41 -12.31 -40.80
N PRO A 484 -36.05 -12.82 -39.73
CA PRO A 484 -35.64 -12.53 -38.37
C PRO A 484 -34.25 -13.13 -38.08
N VAL A 485 -33.39 -12.33 -37.47
CA VAL A 485 -32.07 -12.74 -36.99
C VAL A 485 -32.11 -12.74 -35.48
N PHE A 486 -31.87 -13.89 -34.86
CA PHE A 486 -31.76 -14.05 -33.41
C PHE A 486 -30.29 -14.13 -33.00
N ARG A 487 -29.97 -13.83 -31.75
CA ARG A 487 -28.66 -14.13 -31.14
C ARG A 487 -28.76 -15.46 -30.40
N SER A 488 -27.83 -16.39 -30.62
CA SER A 488 -27.81 -17.68 -29.93
C SER A 488 -27.72 -17.50 -28.40
N ARG A 489 -28.47 -18.26 -27.62
CA ARG A 489 -28.25 -18.35 -26.17
C ARG A 489 -26.90 -19.00 -25.90
N GLY A 490 -25.87 -18.19 -25.59
CA GLY A 490 -24.65 -18.69 -24.95
C GLY A 490 -25.00 -19.34 -23.62
N ARG A 491 -24.39 -20.49 -23.29
CA ARG A 491 -24.53 -21.11 -21.98
C ARG A 491 -23.68 -20.30 -20.99
N ARG A 492 -24.17 -20.08 -19.77
CA ARG A 492 -23.32 -19.64 -18.65
C ARG A 492 -22.62 -20.86 -18.05
N SER A 493 -21.80 -21.53 -18.85
CA SER A 493 -20.88 -22.56 -18.37
C SER A 493 -19.71 -21.90 -17.66
N ALA A 494 -19.10 -22.61 -16.70
CA ALA A 494 -17.68 -22.41 -16.44
C ALA A 494 -16.97 -22.75 -17.75
N ASP A 495 -16.50 -21.73 -18.46
CA ASP A 495 -16.07 -21.82 -19.85
C ASP A 495 -14.66 -22.38 -19.98
N TRP A 496 -13.90 -22.46 -18.89
CA TRP A 496 -12.59 -23.08 -18.81
C TRP A 496 -12.47 -23.97 -17.56
N ARG A 497 -11.67 -25.03 -17.65
CA ARG A 497 -11.31 -25.90 -16.52
C ARG A 497 -9.87 -25.60 -16.09
N LEU A 498 -9.68 -25.40 -14.79
CA LEU A 498 -8.37 -25.25 -14.17
C LEU A 498 -8.14 -26.46 -13.26
N ILE A 499 -7.00 -27.12 -13.39
CA ILE A 499 -6.58 -28.19 -12.49
C ILE A 499 -5.24 -27.76 -11.89
N LEU A 500 -5.25 -27.45 -10.61
CA LEU A 500 -4.05 -27.19 -9.82
C LEU A 500 -3.57 -28.53 -9.25
N VAL A 501 -2.30 -28.85 -9.47
CA VAL A 501 -1.66 -30.12 -9.09
C VAL A 501 -0.47 -29.78 -8.19
N THR A 502 -0.68 -29.88 -6.88
CA THR A 502 0.17 -29.31 -5.84
C THR A 502 0.94 -30.39 -5.10
N ASP A 503 2.27 -30.24 -5.07
CA ASP A 503 3.19 -31.03 -4.27
C ASP A 503 3.09 -30.63 -2.80
N VAL A 504 2.89 -31.60 -1.91
CA VAL A 504 2.71 -31.36 -0.46
C VAL A 504 3.80 -32.02 0.40
N SER A 505 4.97 -32.25 -0.18
CA SER A 505 6.17 -32.68 0.52
C SER A 505 6.69 -31.64 1.54
N GLY A 506 7.53 -32.08 2.48
CA GLY A 506 8.05 -31.20 3.55
C GLY A 506 8.98 -30.06 3.09
N SER A 507 9.38 -30.01 1.81
CA SER A 507 10.06 -28.86 1.20
C SER A 507 9.10 -27.77 0.71
N MET A 508 7.80 -28.08 0.61
CA MET A 508 6.79 -27.29 -0.12
C MET A 508 5.87 -26.45 0.77
N GLU A 509 5.99 -26.47 2.10
CA GLU A 509 5.05 -25.83 3.06
C GLU A 509 4.61 -24.40 2.66
N SER A 510 5.55 -23.49 2.42
CA SER A 510 5.29 -22.12 1.96
C SER A 510 4.52 -22.04 0.63
N SER A 511 4.81 -22.97 -0.28
CA SER A 511 4.15 -23.09 -1.59
C SER A 511 2.80 -23.80 -1.52
N THR A 512 2.55 -24.66 -0.53
CA THR A 512 1.21 -25.21 -0.24
C THR A 512 0.25 -24.09 0.15
N ILE A 513 0.68 -23.15 1.00
CA ILE A 513 -0.09 -21.96 1.40
C ILE A 513 -0.41 -21.09 0.17
N TRP A 514 0.58 -20.83 -0.68
CA TRP A 514 0.40 -20.12 -1.96
C TRP A 514 -0.62 -20.83 -2.87
N SER A 515 -0.55 -22.16 -2.93
CA SER A 515 -1.41 -22.99 -3.80
C SER A 515 -2.87 -22.99 -3.32
N ALA A 516 -3.10 -23.12 -2.01
CA ALA A 516 -4.44 -23.06 -1.42
C ALA A 516 -5.09 -21.68 -1.62
N LEU A 517 -4.35 -20.60 -1.36
CA LEU A 517 -4.80 -19.23 -1.62
C LEU A 517 -5.20 -19.03 -3.08
N THR A 518 -4.33 -19.45 -3.99
CA THR A 518 -4.53 -19.36 -5.44
C THR A 518 -5.74 -20.18 -5.89
N ALA A 519 -5.94 -21.37 -5.33
CA ALA A 519 -7.11 -22.21 -5.57
C ALA A 519 -8.41 -21.51 -5.16
N SER A 520 -8.46 -20.94 -3.96
CA SER A 520 -9.67 -20.30 -3.43
C SER A 520 -10.10 -19.05 -4.21
N VAL A 521 -9.16 -18.16 -4.52
CA VAL A 521 -9.46 -16.95 -5.27
C VAL A 521 -9.86 -17.27 -6.72
N LEU A 522 -9.29 -18.31 -7.34
CA LEU A 522 -9.68 -18.73 -8.69
C LEU A 522 -10.97 -19.57 -8.73
N ALA A 523 -11.27 -20.36 -7.70
CA ALA A 523 -12.51 -21.14 -7.61
C ALA A 523 -13.78 -20.28 -7.52
N GLY A 524 -13.67 -19.06 -6.98
CA GLY A 524 -14.77 -18.09 -6.96
C GLY A 524 -15.06 -17.40 -8.31
N VAL A 525 -14.20 -17.56 -9.33
CA VAL A 525 -14.36 -16.89 -10.64
C VAL A 525 -15.41 -17.64 -11.49
N PRO A 526 -16.59 -17.05 -11.81
CA PRO A 526 -17.72 -17.81 -12.37
C PRO A 526 -17.52 -18.43 -13.77
N THR A 527 -16.44 -18.07 -14.47
CA THR A 527 -16.05 -18.59 -15.78
C THR A 527 -14.98 -19.70 -15.71
N LEU A 528 -14.49 -20.03 -14.52
CA LEU A 528 -13.52 -21.10 -14.27
C LEU A 528 -14.17 -22.25 -13.48
N SER A 529 -13.70 -23.48 -13.71
CA SER A 529 -13.97 -24.65 -12.87
C SER A 529 -12.66 -25.17 -12.31
N THR A 530 -12.31 -24.69 -11.12
CA THR A 530 -11.06 -24.99 -10.41
C THR A 530 -11.16 -26.33 -9.69
N HIS A 531 -10.20 -27.20 -9.94
CA HIS A 531 -9.98 -28.47 -9.24
C HIS A 531 -8.63 -28.39 -8.53
N PHE A 532 -8.51 -28.97 -7.34
CA PHE A 532 -7.27 -28.96 -6.56
C PHE A 532 -6.87 -30.38 -6.17
N LEU A 533 -5.73 -30.82 -6.69
CA LEU A 533 -5.14 -32.12 -6.41
C LEU A 533 -3.89 -31.93 -5.57
N ALA A 534 -3.92 -32.39 -4.32
CA ALA A 534 -2.72 -32.52 -3.50
C ALA A 534 -2.03 -33.86 -3.84
N PHE A 535 -0.70 -33.89 -3.93
CA PHE A 535 0.03 -35.14 -4.10
C PHE A 535 1.31 -35.21 -3.28
N SER A 536 1.60 -36.43 -2.80
CA SER A 536 2.90 -36.81 -2.23
C SER A 536 3.26 -38.19 -2.79
N THR A 537 3.12 -39.26 -2.00
CA THR A 537 3.11 -40.66 -2.49
C THR A 537 1.75 -41.07 -3.05
N GLU A 538 0.67 -40.55 -2.46
CA GLU A 538 -0.72 -40.69 -2.92
C GLU A 538 -1.23 -39.37 -3.49
N VAL A 539 -2.38 -39.40 -4.18
CA VAL A 539 -3.04 -38.22 -4.77
C VAL A 539 -4.42 -38.06 -4.15
N VAL A 540 -4.71 -36.88 -3.62
CA VAL A 540 -5.98 -36.55 -2.96
C VAL A 540 -6.67 -35.41 -3.72
N ASP A 541 -7.93 -35.62 -4.09
CA ASP A 541 -8.77 -34.59 -4.71
C ASP A 541 -9.48 -33.77 -3.62
N LEU A 542 -9.04 -32.52 -3.43
CA LEU A 542 -9.59 -31.56 -2.48
C LEU A 542 -10.49 -30.52 -3.18
N THR A 543 -10.98 -30.81 -4.40
CA THR A 543 -11.86 -29.92 -5.17
C THR A 543 -13.13 -29.52 -4.40
N GLY A 544 -13.59 -30.32 -3.43
CA GLY A 544 -14.70 -29.96 -2.54
C GLY A 544 -14.41 -28.80 -1.58
N HIS A 545 -13.14 -28.59 -1.21
CA HIS A 545 -12.73 -27.62 -0.19
C HIS A 545 -12.12 -26.33 -0.74
N VAL A 546 -12.06 -26.17 -2.07
CA VAL A 546 -11.43 -25.00 -2.70
C VAL A 546 -11.92 -23.65 -2.20
N HIS A 547 -13.18 -23.53 -1.75
CA HIS A 547 -13.74 -22.27 -1.23
C HIS A 547 -13.34 -21.92 0.21
N ASP A 548 -12.67 -22.81 0.96
CA ASP A 548 -12.13 -22.55 2.30
C ASP A 548 -10.62 -22.92 2.36
N PRO A 549 -9.70 -21.94 2.21
CA PRO A 549 -8.27 -22.20 2.23
C PRO A 549 -7.75 -22.65 3.60
N LEU A 550 -8.48 -22.40 4.71
CA LEU A 550 -8.11 -22.95 6.02
C LEU A 550 -8.36 -24.46 6.04
N SER A 551 -9.53 -24.90 5.57
CA SER A 551 -9.86 -26.33 5.52
C SER A 551 -8.97 -27.08 4.52
N LEU A 552 -8.63 -26.48 3.36
CA LEU A 552 -7.61 -27.04 2.45
C LEU A 552 -6.27 -27.33 3.15
N LEU A 553 -5.75 -26.36 3.91
CA LEU A 553 -4.43 -26.50 4.55
C LEU A 553 -4.45 -27.47 5.75
N LEU A 554 -5.60 -27.69 6.38
CA LEU A 554 -5.77 -28.66 7.47
C LEU A 554 -5.96 -30.10 6.96
N GLU A 555 -6.49 -30.29 5.74
CA GLU A 555 -6.58 -31.61 5.09
C GLU A 555 -5.29 -32.03 4.38
N VAL A 556 -4.42 -31.09 4.03
CA VAL A 556 -3.09 -31.38 3.46
C VAL A 556 -2.16 -31.92 4.53
N SER A 557 -2.08 -33.25 4.61
CA SER A 557 -1.09 -33.96 5.42
C SER A 557 0.25 -34.12 4.68
N VAL A 558 1.36 -33.75 5.33
CA VAL A 558 2.71 -33.80 4.74
C VAL A 558 3.21 -35.24 4.66
N GLY A 559 3.15 -35.81 3.46
CA GLY A 559 3.60 -37.18 3.16
C GLY A 559 5.09 -37.30 2.85
N GLY A 560 5.67 -38.47 3.15
CA GLY A 560 7.07 -38.78 2.88
C GLY A 560 7.32 -39.30 1.46
N GLY A 561 7.47 -38.40 0.50
CA GLY A 561 7.86 -38.71 -0.89
C GLY A 561 7.01 -37.99 -1.94
N THR A 562 7.52 -37.90 -3.17
CA THR A 562 6.96 -37.05 -4.23
C THR A 562 6.76 -37.83 -5.53
N HIS A 563 5.52 -37.95 -6.02
CA HIS A 563 5.19 -38.61 -7.29
C HIS A 563 4.35 -37.72 -8.24
N ILE A 564 5.00 -36.74 -8.87
CA ILE A 564 4.37 -35.73 -9.75
C ILE A 564 3.62 -36.41 -10.92
N ALA A 565 4.21 -37.46 -11.50
CA ALA A 565 3.60 -38.23 -12.58
C ALA A 565 2.33 -39.01 -12.18
N ALA A 566 2.02 -39.21 -10.89
CA ALA A 566 0.70 -39.69 -10.45
C ALA A 566 -0.32 -38.55 -10.40
N GLY A 567 0.06 -37.39 -9.87
CA GLY A 567 -0.78 -36.19 -9.87
C GLY A 567 -1.24 -35.81 -11.28
N LEU A 568 -0.32 -35.77 -12.25
CA LEU A 568 -0.66 -35.52 -13.66
C LEU A 568 -1.56 -36.59 -14.29
N ARG A 569 -1.37 -37.87 -13.93
CA ARG A 569 -2.18 -38.98 -14.43
C ARG A 569 -3.62 -38.91 -13.91
N HIS A 570 -3.80 -38.49 -12.66
CA HIS A 570 -5.11 -38.23 -12.09
C HIS A 570 -5.74 -36.96 -12.69
N ALA A 571 -4.97 -35.88 -12.85
CA ALA A 571 -5.41 -34.67 -13.56
C ALA A 571 -5.91 -34.99 -14.98
N ARG A 572 -5.22 -35.87 -15.73
CA ARG A 572 -5.67 -36.35 -17.06
C ARG A 572 -7.05 -37.01 -17.02
N SER A 573 -7.40 -37.70 -15.94
CA SER A 573 -8.73 -38.34 -15.77
C SER A 573 -9.87 -37.32 -15.60
N LEU A 574 -9.57 -36.11 -15.15
CA LEU A 574 -10.53 -35.00 -14.99
C LEU A 574 -10.69 -34.14 -16.25
N ILE A 575 -10.04 -34.48 -17.37
CA ILE A 575 -10.07 -33.65 -18.59
C ILE A 575 -11.27 -34.01 -19.47
N ALA A 576 -12.24 -33.08 -19.54
CA ALA A 576 -13.43 -33.21 -20.38
C ALA A 576 -13.30 -32.54 -21.76
N VAL A 577 -12.61 -31.40 -21.83
CA VAL A 577 -12.37 -30.64 -23.07
C VAL A 577 -10.92 -30.14 -23.06
N PRO A 578 -9.97 -30.85 -23.69
CA PRO A 578 -8.54 -30.54 -23.62
C PRO A 578 -8.19 -29.10 -23.98
N SER A 579 -8.69 -28.61 -25.12
CA SER A 579 -8.49 -27.24 -25.62
C SER A 579 -9.17 -26.14 -24.79
N ARG A 580 -9.84 -26.51 -23.69
CA ARG A 580 -10.39 -25.59 -22.69
C ARG A 580 -10.00 -25.98 -21.26
N THR A 581 -8.91 -26.74 -21.12
CA THR A 581 -8.35 -27.20 -19.85
C THR A 581 -6.93 -26.66 -19.66
N LEU A 582 -6.72 -26.01 -18.53
CA LEU A 582 -5.45 -25.52 -18.02
C LEU A 582 -5.00 -26.47 -16.90
N VAL A 583 -3.77 -26.98 -16.97
CA VAL A 583 -3.17 -27.84 -15.95
C VAL A 583 -1.92 -27.15 -15.41
N VAL A 584 -1.91 -26.83 -14.13
CA VAL A 584 -0.82 -26.10 -13.47
C VAL A 584 -0.21 -27.00 -12.40
N VAL A 585 1.06 -27.34 -12.56
CA VAL A 585 1.81 -28.18 -11.60
C VAL A 585 2.64 -27.26 -10.71
N ILE A 586 2.51 -27.42 -9.40
CA ILE A 586 3.18 -26.58 -8.40
C ILE A 586 4.09 -27.48 -7.55
N SER A 587 5.40 -27.39 -7.77
CA SER A 587 6.43 -28.28 -7.19
C SER A 587 7.83 -27.66 -7.31
N ASP A 588 8.81 -28.17 -6.57
CA ASP A 588 10.24 -27.93 -6.83
C ASP A 588 10.78 -28.75 -8.03
N PHE A 589 9.94 -29.64 -8.58
CA PHE A 589 10.23 -30.58 -9.67
C PHE A 589 11.25 -31.68 -9.31
N GLU A 590 11.40 -32.02 -8.02
CA GLU A 590 12.14 -33.21 -7.57
C GLU A 590 11.22 -34.46 -7.55
N GLU A 591 10.99 -35.05 -8.72
CA GLU A 591 10.25 -36.32 -8.88
C GLU A 591 11.03 -37.49 -8.26
N GLY A 592 10.45 -38.14 -7.24
CA GLY A 592 11.02 -39.32 -6.58
C GLY A 592 10.84 -40.63 -7.34
N ALA A 593 10.02 -40.64 -8.40
CA ALA A 593 9.85 -41.75 -9.32
C ALA A 593 10.70 -41.59 -10.61
N PRO A 594 10.71 -42.56 -11.55
CA PRO A 594 11.47 -42.42 -12.79
C PRO A 594 10.98 -41.26 -13.68
N LEU A 595 11.81 -40.23 -13.84
CA LEU A 595 11.55 -39.01 -14.63
C LEU A 595 10.99 -39.25 -16.05
N ALA A 596 11.32 -40.39 -16.67
CA ALA A 596 10.75 -40.80 -17.95
C ALA A 596 9.21 -40.87 -17.94
N GLY A 597 8.60 -41.25 -16.81
CA GLY A 597 7.15 -41.28 -16.62
C GLY A 597 6.54 -39.88 -16.58
N LEU A 598 7.14 -38.96 -15.82
CA LEU A 598 6.74 -37.55 -15.76
C LEU A 598 6.76 -36.91 -17.14
N LEU A 599 7.88 -37.06 -17.86
CA LEU A 599 8.03 -36.52 -19.21
C LEU A 599 7.06 -37.16 -20.22
N ALA A 600 6.64 -38.42 -20.02
CA ALA A 600 5.62 -39.07 -20.84
C ALA A 600 4.21 -38.53 -20.55
N GLU A 601 3.85 -38.32 -19.29
CA GLU A 601 2.55 -37.74 -18.89
C GLU A 601 2.43 -36.27 -19.35
N VAL A 602 3.50 -35.46 -19.22
CA VAL A 602 3.55 -34.09 -19.75
C VAL A 602 3.35 -34.07 -21.26
N ARG A 603 4.11 -34.90 -22.02
CA ARG A 603 3.92 -35.01 -23.48
C ARG A 603 2.52 -35.49 -23.85
N SER A 604 1.91 -36.39 -23.08
CA SER A 604 0.52 -36.81 -23.27
C SER A 604 -0.42 -35.62 -23.16
N LEU A 605 -0.35 -34.83 -22.09
CA LEU A 605 -1.24 -33.69 -21.88
C LEU A 605 -1.11 -32.62 -22.97
N VAL A 606 0.13 -32.27 -23.34
CA VAL A 606 0.42 -31.30 -24.41
C VAL A 606 -0.07 -31.81 -25.77
N THR A 607 0.17 -33.08 -26.10
CA THR A 607 -0.29 -33.69 -27.37
C THR A 607 -1.81 -33.83 -27.44
N THR A 608 -2.47 -34.01 -26.29
CA THR A 608 -3.95 -33.99 -26.20
C THR A 608 -4.53 -32.58 -26.38
N GLY A 609 -3.71 -31.52 -26.39
CA GLY A 609 -4.12 -30.14 -26.63
C GLY A 609 -4.52 -29.37 -25.37
N CYS A 610 -4.00 -29.77 -24.20
CA CYS A 610 -4.17 -29.04 -22.95
C CYS A 610 -3.09 -27.98 -22.79
N HIS A 611 -3.40 -26.86 -22.13
CA HIS A 611 -2.38 -25.88 -21.75
C HIS A 611 -1.75 -26.30 -20.42
N VAL A 612 -0.51 -26.79 -20.46
CA VAL A 612 0.23 -27.24 -19.26
C VAL A 612 1.23 -26.16 -18.86
N LEU A 613 1.36 -25.91 -17.56
CA LEU A 613 2.30 -24.96 -16.96
C LEU A 613 2.95 -25.58 -15.72
N GLY A 614 4.27 -25.41 -15.58
CA GLY A 614 4.95 -25.60 -14.31
C GLY A 614 5.10 -24.28 -13.57
N CYS A 615 4.48 -24.18 -12.40
CA CYS A 615 4.82 -23.18 -11.40
C CYS A 615 5.93 -23.76 -10.50
N ALA A 616 7.11 -23.17 -10.56
CA ALA A 616 8.19 -23.50 -9.63
C ALA A 616 7.83 -23.06 -8.21
N SER A 617 8.22 -23.87 -7.23
CA SER A 617 8.11 -23.55 -5.81
C SER A 617 8.75 -22.18 -5.49
N LEU A 618 8.05 -21.39 -4.70
CA LEU A 618 8.51 -20.13 -4.12
C LEU A 618 8.83 -20.34 -2.64
N ASP A 619 9.95 -19.79 -2.17
CA ASP A 619 10.22 -19.65 -0.74
C ASP A 619 9.44 -18.48 -0.11
N ASP A 620 9.54 -18.31 1.21
CA ASP A 620 8.84 -17.24 1.95
C ASP A 620 9.22 -15.82 1.47
N ALA A 621 10.40 -15.67 0.84
CA ALA A 621 10.91 -14.44 0.26
C ALA A 621 10.61 -14.32 -1.26
N GLY A 622 9.73 -15.16 -1.81
CA GLY A 622 9.33 -15.14 -3.21
C GLY A 622 10.42 -15.63 -4.18
N ARG A 623 11.49 -16.26 -3.70
CA ARG A 623 12.59 -16.72 -4.55
C ARG A 623 12.28 -18.10 -5.12
N PRO A 624 12.58 -18.35 -6.40
CA PRO A 624 12.26 -19.61 -7.03
C PRO A 624 13.23 -20.73 -6.62
N ARG A 625 12.69 -21.85 -6.12
CA ARG A 625 13.46 -23.02 -5.69
C ARG A 625 13.02 -24.25 -6.48
N TYR A 626 13.82 -24.64 -7.47
CA TYR A 626 13.48 -25.80 -8.31
C TYR A 626 14.69 -26.46 -8.98
N SER A 627 14.53 -27.72 -9.37
CA SER A 627 15.53 -28.48 -10.12
C SER A 627 15.61 -28.02 -11.58
N THR A 628 16.56 -27.13 -11.87
CA THR A 628 16.77 -26.53 -13.21
C THR A 628 17.00 -27.57 -14.31
N GLY A 629 17.66 -28.68 -13.98
CA GLY A 629 17.90 -29.80 -14.91
C GLY A 629 16.64 -30.60 -15.26
N VAL A 630 15.65 -30.65 -14.36
CA VAL A 630 14.33 -31.25 -14.63
C VAL A 630 13.44 -30.25 -15.36
N ALA A 631 13.40 -29.00 -14.92
CA ALA A 631 12.64 -27.92 -15.56
C ALA A 631 13.02 -27.73 -17.04
N GLY A 632 14.31 -27.78 -17.40
CA GLY A 632 14.74 -27.73 -18.80
C GLY A 632 14.20 -28.88 -19.67
N GLN A 633 14.06 -30.08 -19.10
CA GLN A 633 13.45 -31.23 -19.78
C GLN A 633 11.92 -31.13 -19.88
N LEU A 634 11.27 -30.53 -18.89
CA LEU A 634 9.83 -30.24 -18.90
C LEU A 634 9.49 -29.19 -19.98
N VAL A 635 10.29 -28.13 -20.09
CA VAL A 635 10.19 -27.13 -21.17
C VAL A 635 10.39 -27.78 -22.53
N ALA A 636 11.40 -28.63 -22.68
CA ALA A 636 11.62 -29.40 -23.91
C ALA A 636 10.51 -30.43 -24.22
N ALA A 637 9.73 -30.85 -23.22
CA ALA A 637 8.54 -31.69 -23.36
C ALA A 637 7.26 -30.90 -23.68
N GLY A 638 7.33 -29.56 -23.76
CA GLY A 638 6.21 -28.67 -24.10
C GLY A 638 5.50 -28.02 -22.91
N MET A 639 5.99 -28.20 -21.69
CA MET A 639 5.46 -27.56 -20.48
C MET A 639 6.38 -26.39 -20.08
N PRO A 640 6.04 -25.12 -20.40
CA PRO A 640 6.78 -23.98 -19.88
C PRO A 640 6.83 -24.04 -18.35
N VAL A 641 8.00 -23.70 -17.78
CA VAL A 641 8.20 -23.59 -16.34
C VAL A 641 8.51 -22.13 -16.02
N ALA A 642 7.79 -21.57 -15.05
CA ALA A 642 7.97 -20.20 -14.57
C ALA A 642 7.76 -20.15 -13.04
N ALA A 643 8.29 -19.12 -12.41
CA ALA A 643 7.93 -18.75 -11.04
C ALA A 643 6.96 -17.57 -11.14
N LEU A 644 5.77 -17.69 -10.55
CA LEU A 644 4.67 -16.74 -10.73
C LEU A 644 3.97 -16.48 -9.39
N SER A 645 3.57 -15.23 -9.15
CA SER A 645 2.58 -14.87 -8.12
C SER A 645 1.16 -15.35 -8.50
N PRO A 646 0.18 -15.33 -7.57
CA PRO A 646 -1.21 -15.69 -7.90
C PRO A 646 -1.82 -14.74 -8.96
N LEU A 647 -1.37 -13.48 -8.95
CA LEU A 647 -1.79 -12.44 -9.90
C LEU A 647 -1.22 -12.70 -11.30
N GLU A 648 0.04 -13.10 -11.40
CA GLU A 648 0.67 -13.46 -12.68
C GLU A 648 0.14 -14.79 -13.23
N LEU A 649 -0.14 -15.80 -12.38
CA LEU A 649 -0.84 -17.00 -12.84
C LEU A 649 -2.22 -16.65 -13.39
N ALA A 650 -2.97 -15.77 -12.72
CA ALA A 650 -4.25 -15.30 -13.22
C ALA A 650 -4.12 -14.50 -14.52
N ARG A 651 -3.06 -13.69 -14.68
CA ARG A 651 -2.73 -13.00 -15.95
C ARG A 651 -2.44 -14.00 -17.07
N TRP A 652 -1.64 -15.04 -16.80
CA TRP A 652 -1.37 -16.13 -17.74
C TRP A 652 -2.66 -16.89 -18.10
N ILE A 653 -3.54 -17.18 -17.13
CA ILE A 653 -4.87 -17.73 -17.38
C ILE A 653 -5.63 -16.80 -18.35
N GLY A 654 -5.67 -15.49 -18.10
CA GLY A 654 -6.24 -14.50 -19.03
C GLY A 654 -5.66 -14.62 -20.44
N GLU A 655 -4.34 -14.62 -20.57
CA GLU A 655 -3.63 -14.72 -21.86
C GLU A 655 -3.82 -16.07 -22.60
N LYS A 656 -4.22 -17.14 -21.91
CA LYS A 656 -4.59 -18.43 -22.56
C LYS A 656 -6.09 -18.59 -22.77
N THR A 657 -6.92 -17.68 -22.26
CA THR A 657 -8.39 -17.78 -22.33
C THR A 657 -9.08 -16.73 -23.20
N ALA A 658 -8.34 -15.73 -23.68
CA ALA A 658 -8.76 -14.68 -24.63
C ALA A 658 -8.83 -15.17 -26.10
#